data_AF-A0A7R8ZHZ0-F1
#
_entry.id   AF-A0A7R8ZHZ0-F1
#
_cell.length_a   1.000
_cell.length_b   1.000
_cell.length_c   1.000
_cell.angle_alpha   90.00
_cell.angle_beta   90.00
_cell.angle_gamma   90.00
#
_symmetry.space_group_name_H-M   'P 1'
#
loop_
_entity.id
_entity.type
_entity.pdbx_description
1 polymer ?
#
loop_
_entity_poly.entity_id
_entity_poly.type
_entity_poly.pdbx_seq_one_letter_code
_entity_poly.pdbx_strand_id
1 'polypeptide(L)'
;ICSRSHQQGHKVVPAFRQQRRLPTFHSAAFSWNGTCCILLDRFGTMFVYDVTSNHPLTGGGGEVEVASSSAFASLLESSLVLGLDSLDVLVTLKPTMATEVAEKLNESLCKQPQSIQDFYRIVAMILRMNLLKMSPLASSKATSGALHTLILLHSVAAAFRGTLRPSDLPTSQGPAEALAELLSKGTSDQSNDLNKVCCQLEPREFSVEGATLQSLQPLIQWVGDLALTLVLSAPHINSSVASPATELLKNRGALNIIRELLVVIRLWGYLRSSCLPNFSTADCHIQALNILFRILSRLALSTGWEHDDAFLDLLPTRWVVAILSFCACFCTYANRVNLNIAIVTMVNYTAIGLEQHQEEAHTVCPENSEAEKKLSEKGVFFPAMTAMLARWVPPLERSTITAMVFSGAHVGTVATLGLSGFIIDGLGWESPFYICGGLTVVWFFMWMYFVSGEPSDHPRISEEEKTYIVESLKEEQHDDYKPNGVLNAMPYLILFVLGNLISYASDEIRKKELLTTTTLRKVSNTLVHLGTAICFVVMGYSECNYTLVIIFFFIAGACQAGMYSSFLVNNLDIASNFAGTMFGITNSLATIPGWVAPLVTGAVLQGQPTFERWRIAFWIAIALLLFNAIFYLLFGTAEEQSWNREESKVDKEAELRRRKSIVAEEEILKEEERFVPVM
;
A
#
# COMPACT_ATOMS: atom_id res chain seq x y z
N ILE A 1 -25.35 -15.14 61.69
CA ILE A 1 -26.16 -16.27 62.23
C ILE A 1 -25.28 -17.52 62.24
N CYS A 2 -25.48 -18.44 63.17
CA CYS A 2 -24.78 -19.73 63.33
C CYS A 2 -25.01 -20.70 62.12
N SER A 3 -24.22 -21.75 61.85
CA SER A 3 -22.99 -22.29 62.46
C SER A 3 -22.40 -23.46 61.64
N ARG A 4 -21.11 -23.85 61.88
CA ARG A 4 -20.51 -25.22 62.02
C ARG A 4 -20.91 -26.36 61.03
N SER A 5 -20.11 -27.39 60.70
CA SER A 5 -18.72 -27.89 60.98
C SER A 5 -18.52 -29.16 60.09
N HIS A 6 -17.40 -29.90 59.95
CA HIS A 6 -16.11 -30.11 60.66
C HIS A 6 -14.92 -29.81 59.67
N GLN A 7 -13.60 -29.98 59.88
CA GLN A 7 -12.68 -31.00 60.47
C GLN A 7 -12.63 -32.36 59.73
N GLN A 8 -11.49 -33.06 59.60
CA GLN A 8 -10.20 -33.04 60.36
C GLN A 8 -9.06 -33.57 59.43
N GLY A 9 -7.74 -33.38 59.63
CA GLY A 9 -6.97 -32.51 60.55
C GLY A 9 -5.60 -33.10 60.98
N HIS A 10 -4.52 -32.28 61.03
CA HIS A 10 -3.22 -32.47 61.74
C HIS A 10 -2.51 -31.08 61.71
N LYS A 11 -2.36 -30.25 62.77
CA LYS A 11 -1.72 -30.33 64.11
C LYS A 11 -0.21 -30.65 64.04
N VAL A 12 0.70 -29.73 64.40
CA VAL A 12 1.32 -29.45 65.75
C VAL A 12 2.35 -28.29 65.54
N VAL A 13 2.76 -27.32 66.41
CA VAL A 13 2.43 -26.75 67.76
C VAL A 13 3.08 -25.32 67.84
N PRO A 14 2.68 -24.35 68.72
CA PRO A 14 2.96 -22.92 68.48
C PRO A 14 3.99 -22.20 69.38
N ALA A 15 4.46 -21.05 68.90
CA ALA A 15 5.17 -19.97 69.61
C ALA A 15 4.98 -18.65 68.81
N PHE A 16 5.04 -17.41 69.33
CA PHE A 16 5.14 -16.89 70.71
C PHE A 16 4.49 -15.47 70.78
N ARG A 17 4.49 -14.79 71.94
CA ARG A 17 4.16 -13.34 72.05
C ARG A 17 5.43 -12.48 71.97
N GLN A 18 5.55 -11.60 70.96
CA GLN A 18 6.46 -10.43 71.01
C GLN A 18 5.66 -9.15 71.27
N GLN A 19 6.19 -8.29 72.15
CA GLN A 19 5.68 -6.94 72.33
C GLN A 19 6.10 -6.08 71.12
N ARG A 20 5.14 -5.43 70.44
CA ARG A 20 5.45 -4.38 69.47
C ARG A 20 6.19 -3.25 70.20
N ARG A 21 7.48 -3.05 69.88
CA ARG A 21 8.20 -1.84 70.27
C ARG A 21 7.58 -0.65 69.53
N LEU A 22 7.35 0.45 70.23
CA LEU A 22 6.98 1.71 69.57
C LEU A 22 8.20 2.23 68.77
N PRO A 23 8.01 2.76 67.55
CA PRO A 23 9.08 3.43 66.82
C PRO A 23 9.51 4.69 67.60
N THR A 24 10.80 4.99 67.58
CA THR A 24 11.39 6.07 68.38
C THR A 24 12.07 7.07 67.45
N PHE A 25 11.27 7.95 66.87
CA PHE A 25 11.71 8.90 65.85
C PHE A 25 12.93 9.72 66.29
N HIS A 26 13.89 9.85 65.38
CA HIS A 26 15.13 10.60 65.54
C HIS A 26 14.94 12.08 65.18
N SER A 27 14.15 12.37 64.16
CA SER A 27 13.87 13.74 63.68
C SER A 27 12.43 13.86 63.19
N ALA A 28 11.90 15.08 63.25
CA ALA A 28 10.55 15.46 62.82
C ALA A 28 10.60 16.84 62.18
N ALA A 29 10.06 16.98 60.97
CA ALA A 29 9.98 18.24 60.24
C ALA A 29 8.59 18.41 59.62
N PHE A 30 8.07 19.64 59.58
CA PHE A 30 6.82 19.96 58.88
C PHE A 30 7.12 20.67 57.56
N SER A 31 6.28 20.46 56.55
CA SER A 31 6.31 21.25 55.33
C SER A 31 5.93 22.72 55.62
N TRP A 32 6.43 23.65 54.82
CA TRP A 32 6.23 25.10 55.03
C TRP A 32 4.74 25.53 55.07
N ASN A 33 3.89 24.84 54.31
CA ASN A 33 2.44 25.05 54.30
C ASN A 33 1.69 24.33 55.45
N GLY A 34 2.40 23.62 56.34
CA GLY A 34 1.83 22.87 57.45
C GLY A 34 1.07 21.60 57.08
N THR A 35 0.95 21.25 55.79
CA THR A 35 0.09 20.13 55.34
C THR A 35 0.74 18.76 55.48
N CYS A 36 2.06 18.67 55.65
CA CYS A 36 2.77 17.40 55.74
C CYS A 36 3.73 17.39 56.95
N CYS A 37 3.84 16.25 57.61
CA CYS A 37 4.84 15.99 58.65
C CYS A 37 5.72 14.80 58.23
N ILE A 38 7.03 15.02 58.17
CA ILE A 38 8.04 14.02 57.85
C ILE A 38 8.71 13.60 59.16
N LEU A 39 8.60 12.31 59.50
CA LEU A 39 9.28 11.70 60.64
C LEU A 39 10.36 10.74 60.13
N LEU A 40 11.54 10.75 60.76
CA LEU A 40 12.63 9.81 60.49
C LEU A 40 12.87 8.93 61.71
N ASP A 41 12.81 7.61 61.56
CA ASP A 41 13.24 6.66 62.61
C ASP A 41 14.77 6.44 62.57
N ARG A 42 15.32 5.94 63.68
CA ARG A 42 16.77 5.73 63.89
C ARG A 42 17.41 4.74 62.91
N PHE A 43 16.60 4.00 62.15
CA PHE A 43 17.01 3.06 61.11
C PHE A 43 16.99 3.68 59.70
N GLY A 44 16.76 4.99 59.56
CA GLY A 44 16.71 5.70 58.29
C GLY A 44 15.37 5.64 57.56
N THR A 45 14.37 4.97 58.13
CA THR A 45 13.01 4.91 57.57
C THR A 45 12.31 6.26 57.69
N MET A 46 11.92 6.83 56.54
CA MET A 46 11.15 8.06 56.45
C MET A 46 9.64 7.75 56.41
N PHE A 47 8.87 8.43 57.24
CA PHE A 47 7.41 8.36 57.30
C PHE A 47 6.86 9.75 56.93
N VAL A 48 5.93 9.81 55.97
CA VAL A 48 5.26 11.07 55.60
C VAL A 48 3.79 10.98 55.98
N TYR A 49 3.35 11.91 56.82
CA TYR A 49 1.96 12.08 57.24
C TYR A 49 1.39 13.31 56.56
N ASP A 50 0.22 13.17 55.92
CA ASP A 50 -0.65 14.31 55.66
C ASP A 50 -1.26 14.76 57.01
N VAL A 51 -1.31 16.07 57.22
CA VAL A 51 -1.82 16.77 58.40
C VAL A 51 -3.21 17.35 58.14
N THR A 52 -3.62 17.44 56.87
CA THR A 52 -4.93 18.00 56.45
C THR A 52 -6.04 16.97 56.46
N SER A 53 -5.78 15.71 56.08
CA SER A 53 -6.70 14.61 56.35
C SER A 53 -6.51 14.10 57.78
N ASN A 54 -7.59 14.11 58.57
CA ASN A 54 -7.66 13.51 59.92
C ASN A 54 -7.67 11.96 59.87
N HIS A 55 -6.97 11.37 58.89
CA HIS A 55 -7.01 9.95 58.58
C HIS A 55 -5.58 9.45 58.33
N PRO A 56 -5.07 8.47 59.08
CA PRO A 56 -3.79 7.87 58.74
C PRO A 56 -3.90 7.21 57.35
N LEU A 57 -2.96 7.50 56.46
CA LEU A 57 -2.96 7.03 55.06
C LEU A 57 -2.85 5.50 54.91
N THR A 58 -2.63 4.75 56.00
CA THR A 58 -2.86 3.31 56.03
C THR A 58 -3.65 2.88 57.27
N GLY A 59 -4.61 1.99 57.06
CA GLY A 59 -5.25 1.26 58.15
C GLY A 59 -4.38 0.08 58.59
N GLY A 60 -3.82 0.16 59.80
CA GLY A 60 -3.43 -1.07 60.53
C GLY A 60 -1.97 -1.52 60.50
N GLY A 61 -0.98 -0.62 60.60
CA GLY A 61 0.32 -0.96 61.17
C GLY A 61 1.13 -2.04 60.43
N GLY A 62 1.23 -1.90 59.11
CA GLY A 62 2.37 -2.37 58.33
C GLY A 62 3.50 -1.33 58.31
N GLU A 63 4.61 -1.66 57.65
CA GLU A 63 5.69 -0.72 57.39
C GLU A 63 5.20 0.38 56.43
N VAL A 64 5.57 1.65 56.68
CA VAL A 64 5.27 2.72 55.73
C VAL A 64 6.30 2.65 54.61
N GLU A 65 6.01 1.79 53.64
CA GLU A 65 6.58 1.93 52.31
C GLU A 65 6.17 3.30 51.76
N VAL A 66 7.13 4.08 51.26
CA VAL A 66 6.88 5.40 50.63
C VAL A 66 6.27 5.16 49.24
N ALA A 67 5.02 4.69 49.24
CA ALA A 67 4.42 3.87 48.19
C ALA A 67 3.64 4.65 47.13
N SER A 68 4.01 5.91 46.87
CA SER A 68 3.60 6.55 45.63
C SER A 68 4.72 7.38 45.00
N SER A 69 4.96 7.11 43.72
CA SER A 69 5.71 7.96 42.81
C SER A 69 5.20 9.40 42.75
N SER A 70 3.91 9.62 43.04
CA SER A 70 3.31 10.96 43.11
C SER A 70 3.88 11.79 44.28
N ALA A 71 4.07 11.19 45.45
CA ALA A 71 4.66 11.89 46.60
C ALA A 71 6.12 12.28 46.34
N PHE A 72 6.90 11.39 45.70
CA PHE A 72 8.26 11.71 45.27
C PHE A 72 8.30 12.82 44.20
N ALA A 73 7.38 12.80 43.23
CA ALA A 73 7.28 13.87 42.22
C ALA A 73 6.99 15.24 42.88
N SER A 74 6.00 15.33 43.78
CA SER A 74 5.66 16.59 44.45
C SER A 74 6.72 17.08 45.45
N LEU A 75 7.52 16.18 46.05
CA LEU A 75 8.71 16.56 46.82
C LEU A 75 9.80 17.16 45.91
N LEU A 76 10.05 16.55 44.74
CA LEU A 76 10.99 17.07 43.76
C LEU A 76 10.54 18.42 43.18
N GLU A 77 9.27 18.58 42.83
CA GLU A 77 8.66 19.87 42.46
C GLU A 77 8.85 20.92 43.55
N SER A 78 8.59 20.57 44.80
CA SER A 78 8.79 21.46 45.94
C SER A 78 10.26 21.89 46.09
N SER A 79 11.21 20.97 45.89
CA SER A 79 12.65 21.32 45.91
C SER A 79 13.04 22.27 44.77
N LEU A 80 12.50 22.05 43.57
CA LEU A 80 12.75 22.85 42.37
C LEU A 80 12.13 24.26 42.46
N VAL A 81 10.95 24.39 43.08
CA VAL A 81 10.29 25.70 43.31
C VAL A 81 10.97 26.48 44.44
N LEU A 82 11.38 25.82 45.52
CA LEU A 82 12.02 26.45 46.69
C LEU A 82 13.54 26.66 46.55
N GLY A 83 14.17 26.12 45.50
CA GLY A 83 15.62 26.18 45.31
C GLY A 83 16.41 25.31 46.29
N LEU A 84 15.79 24.25 46.83
CA LEU A 84 16.41 23.29 47.75
C LEU A 84 17.12 22.18 46.96
N ASP A 85 18.10 21.53 47.59
CA ASP A 85 18.77 20.39 46.97
C ASP A 85 17.79 19.20 46.82
N SER A 86 17.86 18.55 45.65
CA SER A 86 17.06 17.37 45.31
C SER A 86 17.81 16.06 45.56
N LEU A 87 19.12 16.10 45.85
CA LEU A 87 19.95 14.91 46.03
C LEU A 87 19.45 13.98 47.15
N ASP A 88 18.98 14.52 48.28
CA ASP A 88 18.43 13.70 49.37
C ASP A 88 17.17 12.91 48.94
N VAL A 89 16.34 13.50 48.07
CA VAL A 89 15.14 12.86 47.50
C VAL A 89 15.51 11.85 46.41
N LEU A 90 16.59 12.10 45.66
CA LEU A 90 17.11 11.17 44.64
C LEU A 90 17.80 9.94 45.26
N VAL A 91 18.59 10.13 46.31
CA VAL A 91 19.31 9.04 47.01
C VAL A 91 18.35 8.10 47.75
N THR A 92 17.19 8.58 48.18
CA THR A 92 16.16 7.78 48.86
C THR A 92 15.20 7.05 47.90
N LEU A 93 15.27 7.32 46.59
CA LEU A 93 14.36 6.74 45.59
C LEU A 93 14.81 5.35 45.10
N LYS A 94 13.89 4.36 45.13
CA LYS A 94 14.14 3.02 44.56
C LYS A 94 14.37 3.14 43.03
N PRO A 95 15.44 2.56 42.44
CA PRO A 95 15.71 2.60 41.00
C PRO A 95 14.56 2.16 40.09
N THR A 96 13.70 1.24 40.57
CA THR A 96 12.50 0.77 39.85
C THR A 96 11.39 1.83 39.74
N MET A 97 11.33 2.79 40.66
CA MET A 97 10.35 3.87 40.65
C MET A 97 10.81 5.10 39.84
N ALA A 98 12.10 5.18 39.52
CA ALA A 98 12.70 6.38 38.94
C ALA A 98 12.11 6.79 37.58
N THR A 99 11.72 5.83 36.73
CA THR A 99 11.01 6.13 35.47
C THR A 99 9.60 6.69 35.73
N GLU A 100 8.84 6.13 36.68
CA GLU A 100 7.48 6.61 36.96
C GLU A 100 7.47 8.02 37.58
N VAL A 101 8.44 8.31 38.46
CA VAL A 101 8.65 9.66 39.01
C VAL A 101 9.09 10.65 37.91
N ALA A 102 9.96 10.22 36.99
CA ALA A 102 10.42 11.04 35.87
C ALA A 102 9.27 11.44 34.91
N GLU A 103 8.32 10.54 34.65
CA GLU A 103 7.16 10.86 33.83
C GLU A 103 6.14 11.73 34.56
N LYS A 104 5.86 11.49 35.86
CA LYS A 104 4.94 12.35 36.63
C LYS A 104 5.46 13.78 36.80
N LEU A 105 6.77 13.96 37.02
CA LEU A 105 7.43 15.26 37.02
C LEU A 105 7.26 15.99 35.67
N ASN A 106 7.32 15.25 34.56
CA ASN A 106 7.12 15.81 33.22
C ASN A 106 5.65 16.17 32.96
N GLU A 107 4.72 15.28 33.29
CA GLU A 107 3.27 15.47 33.17
C GLU A 107 2.80 16.70 33.98
N SER A 108 3.36 16.88 35.19
CA SER A 108 3.10 18.02 36.06
C SER A 108 3.64 19.34 35.49
N LEU A 109 4.85 19.33 34.92
CA LEU A 109 5.41 20.50 34.23
C LEU A 109 4.58 20.89 32.99
N CYS A 110 4.18 19.91 32.18
CA CYS A 110 3.36 20.16 30.98
C CYS A 110 1.97 20.76 31.28
N LYS A 111 1.48 20.64 32.51
CA LYS A 111 0.23 21.29 32.98
C LYS A 111 0.42 22.75 33.42
N GLN A 112 1.65 23.24 33.55
CA GLN A 112 1.93 24.62 33.95
C GLN A 112 1.79 25.60 32.78
N PRO A 113 1.50 26.89 33.05
CA PRO A 113 1.57 27.96 32.05
C PRO A 113 2.93 28.00 31.33
N GLN A 114 2.91 28.36 30.04
CA GLN A 114 4.09 28.37 29.16
C GLN A 114 5.31 29.09 29.76
N SER A 115 5.10 30.25 30.40
CA SER A 115 6.17 31.02 31.06
C SER A 115 6.85 30.27 32.22
N ILE A 116 6.10 29.44 32.97
CA ILE A 116 6.64 28.61 34.05
C ILE A 116 7.37 27.39 33.46
N GLN A 117 6.84 26.82 32.37
CA GLN A 117 7.53 25.76 31.63
C GLN A 117 8.89 26.24 31.11
N ASP A 118 8.93 27.38 30.42
CA ASP A 118 10.16 27.91 29.83
C ASP A 118 11.20 28.30 30.89
N PHE A 119 10.77 28.84 32.05
CA PHE A 119 11.66 29.17 33.17
C PHE A 119 12.32 27.92 33.79
N TYR A 120 11.55 26.85 34.05
CA TYR A 120 12.07 25.65 34.71
C TYR A 120 12.57 24.55 33.76
N ARG A 121 12.35 24.66 32.43
CA ARG A 121 12.63 23.60 31.43
C ARG A 121 14.01 22.94 31.61
N ILE A 122 15.07 23.74 31.71
CA ILE A 122 16.46 23.21 31.79
C ILE A 122 16.67 22.43 33.09
N VAL A 123 16.22 22.96 34.24
CA VAL A 123 16.38 22.32 35.55
C VAL A 123 15.56 21.02 35.62
N ALA A 124 14.32 21.05 35.15
CA ALA A 124 13.46 19.88 35.06
C ALA A 124 14.01 18.81 34.11
N MET A 125 14.61 19.19 32.97
CA MET A 125 15.28 18.26 32.06
C MET A 125 16.52 17.61 32.69
N ILE A 126 17.32 18.37 33.46
CA ILE A 126 18.46 17.82 34.21
C ILE A 126 17.99 16.81 35.27
N LEU A 127 16.92 17.13 36.00
CA LEU A 127 16.34 16.27 37.02
C LEU A 127 15.73 14.99 36.42
N ARG A 128 14.92 15.12 35.35
CA ARG A 128 14.35 13.99 34.60
C ARG A 128 15.45 13.11 33.98
N MET A 129 16.50 13.70 33.42
CA MET A 129 17.67 12.96 32.95
C MET A 129 18.30 12.14 34.07
N ASN A 130 18.57 12.74 35.24
CA ASN A 130 19.23 12.04 36.34
C ASN A 130 18.35 10.92 36.93
N LEU A 131 17.03 11.12 37.07
CA LEU A 131 16.09 10.05 37.41
C LEU A 131 16.16 8.88 36.40
N LEU A 132 16.11 9.18 35.10
CA LEU A 132 16.13 8.17 34.05
C LEU A 132 17.48 7.41 33.95
N LYS A 133 18.60 8.00 34.38
CA LYS A 133 19.90 7.28 34.54
C LYS A 133 19.86 6.20 35.62
N MET A 134 19.09 6.41 36.69
CA MET A 134 18.98 5.44 37.78
C MET A 134 18.12 4.23 37.39
N SER A 135 17.20 4.40 36.43
CA SER A 135 16.33 3.31 35.98
C SER A 135 17.13 2.15 35.38
N PRO A 136 16.79 0.88 35.68
CA PRO A 136 17.43 -0.27 35.04
C PRO A 136 17.09 -0.38 33.54
N LEU A 137 15.95 0.18 33.11
CA LEU A 137 15.32 -0.05 31.81
C LEU A 137 16.08 0.58 30.64
N ALA A 138 16.24 -0.16 29.54
CA ALA A 138 17.01 0.27 28.38
C ALA A 138 16.43 1.52 27.67
N SER A 139 15.10 1.60 27.53
CA SER A 139 14.44 2.78 26.96
C SER A 139 14.66 4.03 27.82
N SER A 140 14.50 3.94 29.15
CA SER A 140 14.80 5.07 30.05
C SER A 140 16.25 5.57 29.91
N LYS A 141 17.22 4.66 29.73
CA LYS A 141 18.61 5.05 29.45
C LYS A 141 18.79 5.72 28.08
N ALA A 142 18.07 5.26 27.05
CA ALA A 142 18.05 5.91 25.73
C ALA A 142 17.46 7.34 25.83
N THR A 143 16.29 7.50 26.46
CA THR A 143 15.66 8.81 26.68
C THR A 143 16.53 9.73 27.55
N SER A 144 17.23 9.22 28.56
CA SER A 144 18.25 9.98 29.30
C SER A 144 19.41 10.46 28.40
N GLY A 145 19.84 9.64 27.44
CA GLY A 145 20.87 10.01 26.48
C GLY A 145 20.38 11.13 25.55
N ALA A 146 19.14 11.04 25.07
CA ALA A 146 18.51 12.08 24.26
C ALA A 146 18.38 13.40 25.03
N LEU A 147 17.96 13.38 26.29
CA LEU A 147 17.89 14.57 27.15
C LEU A 147 19.28 15.20 27.36
N HIS A 148 20.33 14.40 27.59
CA HIS A 148 21.70 14.90 27.72
C HIS A 148 22.16 15.62 26.45
N THR A 149 21.96 15.00 25.28
CA THR A 149 22.28 15.59 23.98
C THR A 149 21.46 16.86 23.71
N LEU A 150 20.21 16.91 24.13
CA LEU A 150 19.34 18.09 23.98
C LEU A 150 19.76 19.26 24.88
N ILE A 151 20.20 19.01 26.12
CA ILE A 151 20.77 20.05 27.00
C ILE A 151 22.06 20.62 26.38
N LEU A 152 22.93 19.76 25.83
CA LEU A 152 24.14 20.19 25.14
C LEU A 152 23.81 20.97 23.85
N LEU A 153 22.83 20.53 23.07
CA LEU A 153 22.34 21.22 21.88
C LEU A 153 21.81 22.63 22.20
N HIS A 154 21.00 22.79 23.26
CA HIS A 154 20.55 24.10 23.71
C HIS A 154 21.73 25.00 24.15
N SER A 155 22.74 24.43 24.79
CA SER A 155 23.94 25.15 25.23
C SER A 155 24.78 25.64 24.04
N VAL A 156 24.97 24.78 23.02
CA VAL A 156 25.65 25.14 21.76
C VAL A 156 24.85 26.18 20.97
N ALA A 157 23.52 26.04 20.92
CA ALA A 157 22.63 27.01 20.28
C ALA A 157 22.68 28.39 20.96
N ALA A 158 22.68 28.45 22.30
CA ALA A 158 22.84 29.70 23.03
C ALA A 158 24.20 30.36 22.73
N ALA A 159 25.28 29.57 22.70
CA ALA A 159 26.62 30.06 22.37
C ALA A 159 26.73 30.58 20.92
N PHE A 160 26.13 29.89 19.95
CA PHE A 160 26.16 30.29 18.53
C PHE A 160 25.28 31.50 18.25
N ARG A 161 24.07 31.56 18.85
CA ARG A 161 23.18 32.74 18.73
C ARG A 161 23.82 33.96 19.40
N GLY A 162 24.54 33.78 20.50
CA GLY A 162 25.24 34.84 21.24
C GLY A 162 26.48 35.43 20.56
N THR A 163 26.98 34.86 19.45
CA THR A 163 28.06 35.46 18.65
C THR A 163 27.57 36.22 17.41
N LEU A 164 26.28 36.13 17.06
CA LEU A 164 25.68 36.89 15.95
C LEU A 164 25.47 38.35 16.36
N ARG A 165 25.63 39.28 15.41
CA ARG A 165 25.51 40.72 15.67
C ARG A 165 24.06 41.17 15.43
N PRO A 166 23.36 41.80 16.39
CA PRO A 166 22.09 42.44 16.10
C PRO A 166 22.28 43.57 15.07
N SER A 167 21.27 43.80 14.24
CA SER A 167 21.29 44.84 13.20
C SER A 167 21.30 46.24 13.81
N ASP A 168 21.90 47.21 13.11
CA ASP A 168 21.89 48.63 13.52
C ASP A 168 20.50 49.30 13.37
N LEU A 169 19.55 48.62 12.71
CA LEU A 169 18.15 49.08 12.59
C LEU A 169 17.29 48.58 13.76
N PRO A 170 16.30 49.37 14.23
CA PRO A 170 15.36 48.98 15.29
C PRO A 170 14.25 48.01 14.80
N THR A 171 14.60 47.05 13.95
CA THR A 171 13.78 45.86 13.68
C THR A 171 13.74 45.00 14.95
N SER A 172 12.55 44.58 15.37
CA SER A 172 12.30 44.10 16.73
C SER A 172 12.71 42.66 17.04
N GLN A 173 13.62 42.07 16.24
CA GLN A 173 14.10 40.69 16.36
C GLN A 173 15.56 40.62 15.91
N GLY A 174 16.38 39.80 16.58
CA GLY A 174 17.77 39.55 16.21
C GLY A 174 17.92 38.57 15.03
N PRO A 175 19.11 38.44 14.42
CA PRO A 175 19.34 37.55 13.27
C PRO A 175 19.06 36.07 13.58
N ALA A 176 19.25 35.64 14.84
CA ALA A 176 18.87 34.31 15.31
C ALA A 176 17.35 34.07 15.28
N GLU A 177 16.56 35.10 15.59
CA GLU A 177 15.11 35.05 15.66
C GLU A 177 14.50 35.16 14.26
N ALA A 178 15.05 36.04 13.41
CA ALA A 178 14.72 36.12 11.99
C ALA A 178 14.99 34.80 11.26
N LEU A 179 16.11 34.10 11.55
CA LEU A 179 16.41 32.78 11.02
C LEU A 179 15.40 31.72 11.47
N ALA A 180 15.05 31.70 12.76
CA ALA A 180 14.05 30.78 13.30
C ALA A 180 12.65 31.05 12.70
N GLU A 181 12.28 32.34 12.54
CA GLU A 181 11.03 32.74 11.91
C GLU A 181 10.99 32.29 10.43
N LEU A 182 12.06 32.53 9.66
CA LEU A 182 12.17 32.11 8.26
C LEU A 182 12.04 30.58 8.12
N LEU A 183 12.72 29.80 8.96
CA LEU A 183 12.62 28.34 8.97
C LEU A 183 11.24 27.82 9.43
N SER A 184 10.44 28.66 10.12
CA SER A 184 9.07 28.34 10.52
C SER A 184 8.00 28.76 9.50
N LYS A 185 8.24 29.82 8.70
CA LYS A 185 7.28 30.39 7.74
C LYS A 185 7.53 30.02 6.28
N GLY A 186 8.74 29.56 5.94
CA GLY A 186 9.10 29.24 4.56
C GLY A 186 8.26 28.12 3.96
N THR A 187 7.86 28.25 2.70
CA THR A 187 7.18 27.17 1.97
C THR A 187 8.04 25.90 1.94
N SER A 188 7.41 24.73 1.79
CA SER A 188 8.06 23.42 1.80
C SER A 188 9.29 23.38 0.87
N ASP A 189 9.17 23.97 -0.32
CA ASP A 189 10.22 23.91 -1.34
C ASP A 189 11.34 24.97 -1.17
N GLN A 190 11.15 25.95 -0.28
CA GLN A 190 12.19 26.91 0.13
C GLN A 190 12.90 26.45 1.41
N SER A 191 12.14 25.96 2.40
CA SER A 191 12.66 25.52 3.70
C SER A 191 13.44 24.18 3.68
N ASN A 192 13.42 23.47 2.54
CA ASN A 192 14.18 22.22 2.32
C ASN A 192 15.54 22.40 1.63
N ASP A 193 15.87 23.59 1.11
CA ASP A 193 17.15 23.84 0.40
C ASP A 193 17.99 24.88 1.16
N LEU A 194 19.09 24.40 1.74
CA LEU A 194 20.03 25.19 2.52
C LEU A 194 20.57 26.43 1.76
N ASN A 195 20.74 26.33 0.44
CA ASN A 195 21.27 27.43 -0.37
C ASN A 195 20.19 28.50 -0.59
N LYS A 196 18.93 28.12 -0.82
CA LYS A 196 17.80 29.06 -0.92
C LYS A 196 17.61 29.84 0.38
N VAL A 197 17.71 29.16 1.54
CA VAL A 197 17.66 29.78 2.86
C VAL A 197 18.83 30.76 3.06
N CYS A 198 20.06 30.37 2.76
CA CYS A 198 21.22 31.28 2.86
C CYS A 198 21.09 32.53 1.96
N CYS A 199 20.43 32.43 0.80
CA CYS A 199 20.21 33.58 -0.10
C CYS A 199 19.17 34.60 0.40
N GLN A 200 18.40 34.28 1.46
CA GLN A 200 17.39 35.17 2.05
C GLN A 200 17.89 35.91 3.30
N LEU A 201 19.15 35.69 3.72
CA LEU A 201 19.75 36.23 4.95
C LEU A 201 20.87 37.22 4.63
N GLU A 202 20.99 38.31 5.38
CA GLU A 202 22.07 39.29 5.18
C GLU A 202 23.42 38.76 5.72
N PRO A 203 24.47 38.58 4.90
CA PRO A 203 25.75 38.00 5.35
C PRO A 203 26.52 38.83 6.38
N ARG A 204 26.08 40.08 6.63
CA ARG A 204 26.71 41.00 7.60
C ARG A 204 26.37 40.67 9.04
N GLU A 205 25.12 40.31 9.31
CA GLU A 205 24.61 40.03 10.67
C GLU A 205 25.21 38.74 11.25
N PHE A 206 25.52 37.79 10.36
CA PHE A 206 26.14 36.50 10.68
C PHE A 206 27.69 36.54 10.64
N SER A 207 28.29 37.73 10.51
CA SER A 207 29.75 37.89 10.47
C SER A 207 30.39 37.87 11.87
N VAL A 208 31.39 36.99 12.04
CA VAL A 208 32.07 36.74 13.32
C VAL A 208 33.59 36.77 13.10
N GLU A 209 34.34 37.21 14.12
CA GLU A 209 35.79 37.32 14.05
C GLU A 209 36.49 35.96 13.87
N GLY A 210 37.51 35.93 13.01
CA GLY A 210 38.21 34.70 12.64
C GLY A 210 38.97 33.99 13.77
N ALA A 211 39.18 34.65 14.92
CA ALA A 211 39.70 33.99 16.12
C ALA A 211 38.58 33.20 16.83
N THR A 212 37.42 33.83 17.04
CA THR A 212 36.22 33.23 17.65
C THR A 212 35.66 32.09 16.79
N LEU A 213 35.65 32.24 15.46
CA LEU A 213 35.27 31.14 14.55
C LEU A 213 36.21 29.92 14.67
N GLN A 214 37.49 30.14 15.00
CA GLN A 214 38.45 29.05 15.17
C GLN A 214 38.27 28.31 16.52
N SER A 215 37.89 29.02 17.59
CA SER A 215 37.61 28.39 18.90
C SER A 215 36.26 27.67 18.92
N LEU A 216 35.30 28.04 18.06
CA LEU A 216 34.03 27.33 17.89
C LEU A 216 34.14 26.02 17.09
N GLN A 217 35.26 25.75 16.41
CA GLN A 217 35.41 24.58 15.52
C GLN A 217 35.07 23.21 16.17
N PRO A 218 35.38 22.92 17.45
CA PRO A 218 34.95 21.67 18.09
C PRO A 218 33.44 21.52 18.21
N LEU A 219 32.72 22.64 18.40
CA LEU A 219 31.26 22.67 18.47
C LEU A 219 30.64 22.55 17.07
N ILE A 220 31.26 23.17 16.05
CA ILE A 220 30.88 23.03 14.64
C ILE A 220 30.98 21.57 14.20
N GLN A 221 32.07 20.88 14.54
CA GLN A 221 32.23 19.45 14.29
C GLN A 221 31.15 18.64 15.04
N TRP A 222 30.93 18.90 16.33
CA TRP A 222 29.92 18.18 17.13
C TRP A 222 28.50 18.29 16.55
N VAL A 223 28.10 19.47 16.04
CA VAL A 223 26.80 19.63 15.34
C VAL A 223 26.75 18.82 14.05
N GLY A 224 27.84 18.79 13.28
CA GLY A 224 27.96 17.96 12.07
C GLY A 224 27.84 16.46 12.36
N ASP A 225 28.56 15.98 13.37
CA ASP A 225 28.55 14.58 13.80
C ASP A 225 27.19 14.17 14.36
N LEU A 226 26.53 15.05 15.12
CA LEU A 226 25.16 14.84 15.62
C LEU A 226 24.15 14.77 14.47
N ALA A 227 24.21 15.70 13.52
CA ALA A 227 23.35 15.70 12.33
C ALA A 227 23.50 14.40 11.51
N LEU A 228 24.74 13.94 11.31
CA LEU A 228 25.04 12.67 10.65
C LEU A 228 24.51 11.47 11.45
N THR A 229 24.72 11.44 12.77
CA THR A 229 24.24 10.38 13.67
C THR A 229 22.71 10.26 13.66
N LEU A 230 21.99 11.37 13.61
CA LEU A 230 20.53 11.39 13.51
C LEU A 230 20.04 10.88 12.15
N VAL A 231 20.69 11.27 11.05
CA VAL A 231 20.35 10.76 9.71
C VAL A 231 20.62 9.25 9.59
N LEU A 232 21.72 8.75 10.16
CA LEU A 232 22.02 7.31 10.25
C LEU A 232 21.01 6.55 11.13
N SER A 233 20.38 7.22 12.10
CA SER A 233 19.40 6.63 13.02
C SER A 233 17.96 6.66 12.48
N ALA A 234 17.69 7.44 11.42
CA ALA A 234 16.34 7.62 10.88
C ALA A 234 15.65 6.30 10.44
N PRO A 235 16.31 5.32 9.78
CA PRO A 235 15.69 4.04 9.46
C PRO A 235 15.26 3.22 10.69
N HIS A 236 15.81 3.52 11.87
CA HIS A 236 15.58 2.79 13.11
C HIS A 236 14.54 3.43 14.03
N ILE A 237 13.90 4.54 13.63
CA ILE A 237 12.95 5.31 14.46
C ILE A 237 11.76 4.46 14.96
N ASN A 238 11.31 3.49 14.16
CA ASN A 238 10.23 2.55 14.48
C ASN A 238 10.74 1.17 14.95
N SER A 239 12.04 1.02 15.21
CA SER A 239 12.60 -0.24 15.71
C SER A 239 12.42 -0.39 17.22
N SER A 240 12.36 -1.63 17.71
CA SER A 240 12.27 -1.94 19.15
C SER A 240 13.55 -1.62 19.95
N VAL A 241 14.63 -1.20 19.28
CA VAL A 241 15.92 -0.86 19.89
C VAL A 241 15.98 0.65 20.15
N ALA A 242 15.49 1.05 21.32
CA ALA A 242 15.55 2.45 21.75
C ALA A 242 17.01 2.93 21.85
N SER A 243 17.33 4.03 21.17
CA SER A 243 18.66 4.66 21.17
C SER A 243 18.55 6.15 21.48
N PRO A 244 19.59 6.81 22.02
CA PRO A 244 19.57 8.25 22.26
C PRO A 244 19.26 9.08 21.01
N ALA A 245 19.65 8.61 19.83
CA ALA A 245 19.40 9.29 18.56
C ALA A 245 17.96 9.07 18.06
N THR A 246 17.41 7.86 18.16
CA THR A 246 16.00 7.61 17.79
C THR A 246 15.00 8.28 18.73
N GLU A 247 15.34 8.44 20.01
CA GLU A 247 14.56 9.26 20.94
C GLU A 247 14.69 10.77 20.66
N LEU A 248 15.87 11.25 20.25
CA LEU A 248 16.07 12.67 19.90
C LEU A 248 15.40 13.04 18.56
N LEU A 249 15.34 12.13 17.59
CA LEU A 249 14.61 12.31 16.32
C LEU A 249 13.14 12.65 16.54
N LYS A 250 12.49 12.10 17.58
CA LYS A 250 11.09 12.40 17.92
C LYS A 250 10.87 13.86 18.35
N ASN A 251 11.92 14.57 18.74
CA ASN A 251 11.82 15.94 19.22
C ASN A 251 11.98 16.96 18.07
N ARG A 252 10.84 17.41 17.52
CA ARG A 252 10.78 18.43 16.46
C ARG A 252 11.53 19.73 16.80
N GLY A 253 11.55 20.12 18.07
CA GLY A 253 12.32 21.28 18.55
C GLY A 253 13.83 21.08 18.40
N ALA A 254 14.34 19.90 18.74
CA ALA A 254 15.74 19.54 18.55
C ALA A 254 16.13 19.57 17.07
N LEU A 255 15.30 19.01 16.18
CA LEU A 255 15.54 19.02 14.74
C LEU A 255 15.60 20.44 14.16
N ASN A 256 14.72 21.34 14.59
CA ASN A 256 14.74 22.73 14.16
C ASN A 256 16.00 23.48 14.65
N ILE A 257 16.43 23.29 15.89
CA ILE A 257 17.68 23.88 16.40
C ILE A 257 18.90 23.38 15.60
N ILE A 258 18.93 22.10 15.21
CA ILE A 258 20.01 21.57 14.36
C ILE A 258 19.94 22.17 12.95
N ARG A 259 18.74 22.36 12.37
CA ARG A 259 18.56 23.04 11.08
C ARG A 259 19.08 24.49 11.11
N GLU A 260 18.73 25.26 12.15
CA GLU A 260 19.28 26.61 12.37
C GLU A 260 20.82 26.60 12.43
N LEU A 261 21.40 25.72 13.24
CA LEU A 261 22.84 25.62 13.41
C LEU A 261 23.56 25.23 12.12
N LEU A 262 22.98 24.35 11.29
CA LEU A 262 23.52 24.01 9.98
C LEU A 262 23.50 25.21 9.01
N VAL A 263 22.52 26.11 9.09
CA VAL A 263 22.52 27.39 8.33
C VAL A 263 23.64 28.31 8.80
N VAL A 264 23.79 28.50 10.12
CA VAL A 264 24.87 29.34 10.70
C VAL A 264 26.26 28.81 10.31
N ILE A 265 26.48 27.49 10.44
CA ILE A 265 27.72 26.82 10.03
C ILE A 265 27.96 27.00 8.52
N ARG A 266 26.92 26.90 7.69
CA ARG A 266 27.02 27.07 6.23
C ARG A 266 27.43 28.49 5.85
N LEU A 267 26.90 29.49 6.55
CA LEU A 267 27.24 30.92 6.37
C LEU A 267 28.69 31.19 6.80
N TRP A 268 29.12 30.71 7.98
CA TRP A 268 30.52 30.82 8.42
C TRP A 268 31.49 30.10 7.48
N GLY A 269 31.09 28.97 6.90
CA GLY A 269 31.86 28.25 5.89
C GLY A 269 32.06 28.99 4.57
N TYR A 270 31.21 29.97 4.23
CA TYR A 270 31.46 30.90 3.11
C TYR A 270 32.50 31.98 3.47
N LEU A 271 32.54 32.43 4.73
CA LEU A 271 33.52 33.42 5.22
C LEU A 271 34.91 32.80 5.44
N ARG A 272 34.97 31.54 5.89
CA ARG A 272 36.20 30.78 6.11
C ARG A 272 35.94 29.28 5.93
N SER A 273 36.52 28.69 4.90
CA SER A 273 36.35 27.26 4.57
C SER A 273 36.86 26.29 5.64
N SER A 274 37.82 26.71 6.49
CA SER A 274 38.30 25.90 7.63
C SER A 274 37.35 25.87 8.83
N CYS A 275 36.18 26.52 8.74
CA CYS A 275 35.11 26.51 9.74
C CYS A 275 33.91 25.64 9.32
N LEU A 276 34.18 24.61 8.51
CA LEU A 276 33.24 23.56 8.14
C LEU A 276 33.53 22.28 8.95
N PRO A 277 32.53 21.42 9.21
CA PRO A 277 32.77 20.09 9.78
C PRO A 277 33.50 19.18 8.79
N ASN A 278 34.40 18.35 9.31
CA ASN A 278 35.16 17.38 8.55
C ASN A 278 34.45 16.03 8.56
N PHE A 279 34.03 15.56 7.37
CA PHE A 279 33.52 14.21 7.16
C PHE A 279 34.56 13.41 6.40
N SER A 280 34.91 12.21 6.88
CA SER A 280 36.13 11.49 6.44
C SER A 280 36.06 10.84 5.05
N THR A 281 34.91 10.87 4.37
CA THR A 281 34.69 10.20 3.08
C THR A 281 33.71 10.95 2.14
N ALA A 282 34.02 12.20 1.78
CA ALA A 282 33.40 12.90 0.64
C ALA A 282 34.25 14.08 0.12
N ASP A 283 34.47 14.18 -1.20
CA ASP A 283 35.25 15.25 -1.84
C ASP A 283 34.57 16.65 -1.84
N CYS A 284 33.49 16.85 -1.07
CA CYS A 284 32.88 18.17 -0.92
C CYS A 284 32.09 18.35 0.39
N HIS A 285 32.73 18.91 1.42
CA HIS A 285 32.11 19.29 2.71
C HIS A 285 30.83 20.13 2.54
N ILE A 286 30.78 20.99 1.51
CA ILE A 286 29.64 21.86 1.18
C ILE A 286 28.41 21.05 0.76
N GLN A 287 28.60 19.98 -0.02
CA GLN A 287 27.49 19.12 -0.46
C GLN A 287 26.92 18.30 0.69
N ALA A 288 27.78 17.81 1.60
CA ALA A 288 27.36 17.07 2.79
C ALA A 288 26.38 17.88 3.67
N LEU A 289 26.68 19.15 3.96
CA LEU A 289 25.78 20.03 4.72
C LEU A 289 24.41 20.21 4.03
N ASN A 290 24.39 20.44 2.71
CA ASN A 290 23.16 20.58 1.94
C ASN A 290 22.29 19.31 2.01
N ILE A 291 22.91 18.11 1.95
CA ILE A 291 22.23 16.82 2.04
C ILE A 291 21.68 16.59 3.46
N LEU A 292 22.50 16.79 4.50
CA LEU A 292 22.07 16.66 5.89
C LEU A 292 20.89 17.59 6.21
N PHE A 293 20.97 18.86 5.80
CA PHE A 293 19.88 19.82 6.00
C PHE A 293 18.59 19.40 5.28
N ARG A 294 18.66 18.92 4.03
CA ARG A 294 17.49 18.46 3.27
C ARG A 294 16.82 17.24 3.91
N ILE A 295 17.59 16.29 4.42
CA ILE A 295 17.06 15.09 5.11
C ILE A 295 16.45 15.48 6.46
N LEU A 296 17.15 16.28 7.27
CA LEU A 296 16.64 16.75 8.57
C LEU A 296 15.41 17.65 8.44
N SER A 297 15.30 18.41 7.35
CA SER A 297 14.09 19.22 7.05
C SER A 297 12.87 18.35 6.74
N ARG A 298 13.05 17.24 6.00
CA ARG A 298 12.00 16.24 5.79
C ARG A 298 11.62 15.52 7.09
N LEU A 299 12.60 15.12 7.91
CA LEU A 299 12.34 14.50 9.21
C LEU A 299 11.61 15.43 10.19
N ALA A 300 11.92 16.74 10.19
CA ALA A 300 11.25 17.74 11.03
C ALA A 300 9.80 18.06 10.61
N LEU A 301 9.39 17.59 9.41
CA LEU A 301 8.00 17.58 8.94
C LEU A 301 7.33 16.25 9.28
N SER A 302 8.00 15.12 9.03
CA SER A 302 7.44 13.78 9.25
C SER A 302 7.28 13.37 10.73
N THR A 303 7.79 14.15 11.68
CA THR A 303 7.63 13.90 13.13
C THR A 303 6.37 14.54 13.73
N GLY A 304 5.39 14.93 12.91
CA GLY A 304 4.14 15.55 13.33
C GLY A 304 3.03 14.60 13.79
N TRP A 305 3.27 13.30 13.86
CA TRP A 305 2.27 12.29 14.25
C TRP A 305 2.07 12.24 15.77
N GLU A 306 1.15 13.06 16.27
CA GLU A 306 0.36 12.68 17.44
C GLU A 306 -0.50 11.45 17.11
N HIS A 307 -0.88 10.64 18.10
CA HIS A 307 -1.59 9.39 17.86
C HIS A 307 -3.05 9.62 17.47
N ASP A 308 -3.42 9.20 16.26
CA ASP A 308 -4.66 8.45 15.97
C ASP A 308 -4.55 7.68 14.62
N ASP A 309 -5.45 6.72 14.40
CA ASP A 309 -5.76 6.05 13.11
C ASP A 309 -4.66 5.31 12.29
N ALA A 310 -3.57 4.88 12.94
CA ALA A 310 -2.53 4.00 12.35
C ALA A 310 -3.01 2.58 11.88
N PHE A 311 -4.32 2.34 11.74
CA PHE A 311 -4.92 1.11 11.22
C PHE A 311 -5.53 1.26 9.81
N LEU A 312 -5.68 2.50 9.29
CA LEU A 312 -6.28 2.76 7.97
C LEU A 312 -5.26 2.98 6.85
N ASP A 313 -4.03 3.43 7.16
CA ASP A 313 -2.98 3.77 6.17
C ASP A 313 -2.30 2.57 5.48
N LEU A 314 -2.80 1.33 5.66
CA LEU A 314 -2.15 0.13 5.13
C LEU A 314 -2.25 -0.02 3.60
N LEU A 315 -3.13 0.74 2.94
CA LEU A 315 -3.29 0.79 1.48
C LEU A 315 -3.52 2.22 1.01
N PRO A 316 -2.65 2.77 0.12
CA PRO A 316 -2.87 4.11 -0.45
C PRO A 316 -4.17 4.19 -1.25
N THR A 317 -4.81 5.36 -1.22
CA THR A 317 -6.15 5.63 -1.76
C THR A 317 -6.30 5.19 -3.21
N ARG A 318 -5.27 5.41 -4.05
CA ARG A 318 -5.31 5.02 -5.47
C ARG A 318 -5.45 3.51 -5.68
N TRP A 319 -4.97 2.69 -4.74
CA TRP A 319 -5.16 1.23 -4.76
C TRP A 319 -6.57 0.82 -4.34
N VAL A 320 -7.22 1.57 -3.44
CA VAL A 320 -8.65 1.38 -3.11
C VAL A 320 -9.51 1.67 -4.34
N VAL A 321 -9.26 2.77 -5.04
CA VAL A 321 -9.92 3.10 -6.32
C VAL A 321 -9.66 2.02 -7.37
N ALA A 322 -8.42 1.52 -7.50
CA ALA A 322 -8.09 0.44 -8.43
C ALA A 322 -8.79 -0.88 -8.12
N ILE A 323 -8.84 -1.31 -6.86
CA ILE A 323 -9.50 -2.55 -6.43
C ILE A 323 -11.01 -2.46 -6.66
N LEU A 324 -11.64 -1.34 -6.29
CA LEU A 324 -13.07 -1.14 -6.55
C LEU A 324 -13.36 -1.05 -8.05
N SER A 325 -12.44 -0.51 -8.86
CA SER A 325 -12.57 -0.49 -10.33
C SER A 325 -12.44 -1.90 -10.95
N PHE A 326 -11.54 -2.75 -10.44
CA PHE A 326 -11.47 -4.17 -10.80
C PHE A 326 -12.80 -4.90 -10.47
N CYS A 327 -13.35 -4.68 -9.27
CA CYS A 327 -14.65 -5.24 -8.87
C CYS A 327 -15.80 -4.75 -9.77
N ALA A 328 -15.75 -3.51 -10.26
CA ALA A 328 -16.71 -2.96 -11.22
C ALA A 328 -16.67 -3.72 -12.56
N CYS A 329 -15.46 -3.91 -13.11
CA CYS A 329 -15.23 -4.69 -14.33
C CYS A 329 -15.72 -6.14 -14.17
N PHE A 330 -15.43 -6.77 -13.02
CA PHE A 330 -15.88 -8.11 -12.66
C PHE A 330 -17.41 -8.21 -12.67
N CYS A 331 -18.11 -7.35 -11.91
CA CYS A 331 -19.58 -7.41 -11.79
C CYS A 331 -20.27 -7.12 -13.13
N THR A 332 -19.74 -6.17 -13.91
CA THR A 332 -20.27 -5.83 -15.24
C THR A 332 -20.19 -7.02 -16.21
N TYR A 333 -19.08 -7.76 -16.21
CA TYR A 333 -18.92 -8.92 -17.10
C TYR A 333 -19.62 -10.17 -16.56
N ALA A 334 -19.73 -10.34 -15.24
CA ALA A 334 -20.57 -11.37 -14.63
C ALA A 334 -22.04 -11.23 -15.05
N ASN A 335 -22.60 -10.02 -14.91
CA ASN A 335 -23.97 -9.73 -15.36
C ASN A 335 -24.13 -9.89 -16.90
N ARG A 336 -23.10 -9.56 -17.69
CA ARG A 336 -23.09 -9.82 -19.14
C ARG A 336 -23.14 -11.31 -19.46
N VAL A 337 -22.37 -12.14 -18.76
CA VAL A 337 -22.38 -13.61 -18.94
C VAL A 337 -23.73 -14.18 -18.53
N ASN A 338 -24.26 -13.83 -17.35
CA ASN A 338 -25.57 -14.30 -16.91
C ASN A 338 -26.68 -13.94 -17.90
N LEU A 339 -26.67 -12.72 -18.47
CA LEU A 339 -27.63 -12.33 -19.51
C LEU A 339 -27.50 -13.19 -20.79
N ASN A 340 -26.27 -13.50 -21.22
CA ASN A 340 -26.05 -14.39 -22.36
C ASN A 340 -26.56 -15.82 -22.06
N ILE A 341 -26.32 -16.34 -20.86
CA ILE A 341 -26.83 -17.64 -20.40
C ILE A 341 -28.36 -17.62 -20.38
N ALA A 342 -29.00 -16.56 -19.87
CA ALA A 342 -30.45 -16.39 -19.89
C ALA A 342 -31.04 -16.50 -21.30
N ILE A 343 -30.43 -15.81 -22.27
CA ILE A 343 -30.89 -15.82 -23.66
C ILE A 343 -30.77 -17.22 -24.25
N VAL A 344 -29.64 -17.91 -24.05
CA VAL A 344 -29.43 -19.28 -24.55
C VAL A 344 -30.40 -20.28 -23.89
N THR A 345 -30.60 -20.20 -22.58
CA THR A 345 -31.52 -21.12 -21.88
C THR A 345 -32.98 -20.84 -22.23
N MET A 346 -33.42 -19.58 -22.34
CA MET A 346 -34.77 -19.23 -22.79
C MET A 346 -35.04 -19.66 -24.23
N VAL A 347 -34.08 -19.51 -25.15
CA VAL A 347 -34.21 -20.01 -26.53
C VAL A 347 -34.30 -21.53 -26.54
N ASN A 348 -33.51 -22.24 -25.72
CA ASN A 348 -33.56 -23.71 -25.63
C ASN A 348 -34.91 -24.20 -25.05
N TYR A 349 -35.42 -23.56 -24.00
CA TYR A 349 -36.76 -23.84 -23.48
C TYR A 349 -37.86 -23.53 -24.49
N THR A 350 -37.70 -22.49 -25.32
CA THR A 350 -38.65 -22.17 -26.40
C THR A 350 -38.63 -23.24 -27.49
N ALA A 351 -37.45 -23.77 -27.85
CA ALA A 351 -37.33 -24.88 -28.80
C ALA A 351 -38.01 -26.16 -28.29
N ILE A 352 -37.85 -26.49 -27.01
CA ILE A 352 -38.51 -27.65 -26.37
C ILE A 352 -40.03 -27.43 -26.27
N GLY A 353 -40.49 -26.20 -26.01
CA GLY A 353 -41.92 -25.86 -25.95
C GLY A 353 -42.65 -25.98 -27.30
N LEU A 354 -41.92 -25.87 -28.42
CA LEU A 354 -42.50 -25.98 -29.77
C LEU A 354 -42.86 -27.41 -30.20
N GLU A 355 -42.36 -28.45 -29.52
CA GLU A 355 -42.76 -29.84 -29.80
C GLU A 355 -44.13 -30.23 -29.20
N GLN A 356 -44.75 -29.39 -28.35
CA GLN A 356 -46.02 -29.73 -27.68
C GLN A 356 -47.24 -28.87 -28.07
N HIS A 357 -47.05 -27.73 -28.76
CA HIS A 357 -48.16 -26.90 -29.24
C HIS A 357 -47.94 -26.44 -30.69
N GLN A 358 -48.30 -27.30 -31.64
CA GLN A 358 -48.27 -27.02 -33.08
C GLN A 358 -49.68 -26.81 -33.65
N GLU A 359 -50.38 -25.75 -33.23
CA GLU A 359 -51.57 -25.26 -33.93
C GLU A 359 -51.79 -23.74 -33.69
N GLU A 360 -52.21 -23.04 -34.76
CA GLU A 360 -52.70 -21.64 -34.83
C GLU A 360 -51.89 -20.49 -34.16
N ALA A 361 -51.14 -19.72 -34.98
CA ALA A 361 -51.35 -18.26 -35.14
C ALA A 361 -50.40 -17.61 -36.18
N HIS A 362 -50.94 -17.08 -37.28
CA HIS A 362 -50.21 -16.15 -38.16
C HIS A 362 -50.42 -14.70 -37.68
N THR A 363 -49.43 -14.10 -37.02
CA THR A 363 -49.35 -12.64 -36.82
C THR A 363 -47.93 -12.11 -36.99
N VAL A 364 -47.69 -11.41 -38.09
CA VAL A 364 -46.49 -10.56 -38.27
C VAL A 364 -46.70 -9.26 -37.51
N CYS A 365 -45.69 -8.83 -36.75
CA CYS A 365 -45.65 -7.52 -36.09
C CYS A 365 -44.41 -6.71 -36.56
N PRO A 366 -44.46 -5.36 -36.50
CA PRO A 366 -43.62 -4.51 -37.35
C PRO A 366 -42.19 -4.27 -36.85
N GLU A 367 -41.33 -3.81 -37.78
CA GLU A 367 -39.97 -3.32 -37.50
C GLU A 367 -39.98 -2.07 -36.60
N ASN A 368 -39.74 -2.24 -35.31
CA ASN A 368 -39.45 -1.13 -34.39
C ASN A 368 -37.93 -0.88 -34.32
N SER A 369 -37.40 -0.17 -35.32
CA SER A 369 -35.97 0.19 -35.46
C SER A 369 -35.42 1.13 -34.37
N GLU A 370 -36.24 1.53 -33.39
CA GLU A 370 -35.82 2.27 -32.20
C GLU A 370 -35.29 1.37 -31.07
N ALA A 371 -35.59 0.06 -31.09
CA ALA A 371 -35.19 -0.86 -30.02
C ALA A 371 -33.67 -1.10 -29.96
N GLU A 372 -33.01 -1.28 -31.11
CA GLU A 372 -31.56 -1.51 -31.17
C GLU A 372 -30.74 -0.33 -30.63
N LYS A 373 -31.29 0.88 -30.70
CA LYS A 373 -30.61 2.12 -30.27
C LYS A 373 -30.32 2.18 -28.77
N LYS A 374 -31.02 1.38 -27.95
CA LYS A 374 -30.75 1.26 -26.50
C LYS A 374 -29.56 0.36 -26.15
N LEU A 375 -29.01 -0.43 -27.06
CA LEU A 375 -27.86 -1.30 -26.75
C LEU A 375 -26.50 -0.55 -26.69
N SER A 376 -26.51 0.78 -26.82
CA SER A 376 -25.31 1.63 -26.75
C SER A 376 -24.84 1.95 -25.32
N GLU A 377 -25.72 1.85 -24.30
CA GLU A 377 -25.42 2.25 -22.91
C GLU A 377 -24.22 1.49 -22.30
N LYS A 378 -24.00 0.23 -22.71
CA LYS A 378 -22.86 -0.60 -22.28
C LYS A 378 -21.51 -0.05 -22.75
N GLY A 379 -21.49 0.89 -23.70
CA GLY A 379 -20.29 1.58 -24.17
C GLY A 379 -19.76 2.68 -23.24
N VAL A 380 -20.54 3.13 -22.25
CA VAL A 380 -20.16 4.27 -21.38
C VAL A 380 -19.16 3.88 -20.28
N PHE A 381 -19.23 2.64 -19.80
CA PHE A 381 -18.44 2.18 -18.65
C PHE A 381 -16.91 2.26 -18.89
N PHE A 382 -16.41 1.77 -20.03
CA PHE A 382 -14.98 1.75 -20.31
C PHE A 382 -14.37 3.17 -20.47
N PRO A 383 -14.96 4.11 -21.24
CA PRO A 383 -14.52 5.50 -21.29
C PRO A 383 -14.63 6.23 -19.95
N ALA A 384 -15.67 5.98 -19.15
CA ALA A 384 -15.78 6.55 -17.82
C ALA A 384 -14.66 6.04 -16.89
N MET A 385 -14.33 4.76 -16.99
CA MET A 385 -13.26 4.14 -16.20
C MET A 385 -11.86 4.64 -16.62
N THR A 386 -11.57 4.76 -17.91
CA THR A 386 -10.30 5.36 -18.36
C THR A 386 -10.19 6.83 -17.97
N ALA A 387 -11.28 7.60 -18.04
CA ALA A 387 -11.31 8.99 -17.58
C ALA A 387 -11.08 9.12 -16.05
N MET A 388 -11.61 8.19 -15.26
CA MET A 388 -11.35 8.13 -13.80
C MET A 388 -9.88 7.79 -13.51
N LEU A 389 -9.35 6.74 -14.14
CA LEU A 389 -7.95 6.32 -13.95
C LEU A 389 -6.94 7.37 -14.43
N ALA A 390 -7.25 8.14 -15.48
CA ALA A 390 -6.41 9.25 -15.93
C ALA A 390 -6.26 10.37 -14.89
N ARG A 391 -7.23 10.55 -13.98
CA ARG A 391 -7.21 11.53 -12.88
C ARG A 391 -6.59 11.01 -11.60
N TRP A 392 -6.66 9.69 -11.38
CA TRP A 392 -6.28 9.04 -10.13
C TRP A 392 -4.93 8.31 -10.18
N VAL A 393 -4.35 8.07 -11.37
CA VAL A 393 -3.18 7.21 -11.52
C VAL A 393 -2.00 7.94 -12.20
N PRO A 394 -0.85 8.08 -11.49
CA PRO A 394 0.40 8.63 -12.03
C PRO A 394 0.88 7.90 -13.29
N PRO A 395 1.53 8.58 -14.27
CA PRO A 395 1.91 7.97 -15.56
C PRO A 395 2.77 6.71 -15.42
N LEU A 396 3.71 6.70 -14.46
CA LEU A 396 4.63 5.58 -14.20
C LEU A 396 3.93 4.31 -13.67
N GLU A 397 2.81 4.45 -12.96
CA GLU A 397 2.03 3.30 -12.45
C GLU A 397 0.83 2.95 -13.36
N ARG A 398 0.50 3.84 -14.32
CA ARG A 398 -0.77 3.80 -15.07
C ARG A 398 -0.99 2.54 -15.88
N SER A 399 0.03 2.02 -16.56
CA SER A 399 -0.08 0.79 -17.36
C SER A 399 -0.44 -0.43 -16.49
N THR A 400 0.26 -0.59 -15.36
CA THR A 400 0.05 -1.69 -14.40
C THR A 400 -1.34 -1.63 -13.77
N ILE A 401 -1.74 -0.47 -13.25
CA ILE A 401 -3.05 -0.31 -12.59
C ILE A 401 -4.20 -0.43 -13.60
N THR A 402 -4.05 0.12 -14.81
CA THR A 402 -5.08 -0.01 -15.87
C THR A 402 -5.23 -1.46 -16.35
N ALA A 403 -4.11 -2.18 -16.49
CA ALA A 403 -4.13 -3.61 -16.81
C ALA A 403 -4.80 -4.44 -15.70
N MET A 404 -4.52 -4.13 -14.43
CA MET A 404 -5.21 -4.73 -13.29
C MET A 404 -6.73 -4.47 -13.35
N VAL A 405 -7.16 -3.22 -13.49
CA VAL A 405 -8.59 -2.86 -13.50
C VAL A 405 -9.36 -3.62 -14.59
N PHE A 406 -8.88 -3.59 -15.83
CA PHE A 406 -9.56 -4.30 -16.93
C PHE A 406 -9.39 -5.83 -16.88
N SER A 407 -8.47 -6.36 -16.07
CA SER A 407 -8.38 -7.81 -15.85
C SER A 407 -9.64 -8.37 -15.18
N GLY A 408 -10.32 -7.57 -14.33
CA GLY A 408 -11.55 -7.96 -13.64
C GLY A 408 -12.66 -8.41 -14.57
N ALA A 409 -12.77 -7.83 -15.77
CA ALA A 409 -13.74 -8.23 -16.79
C ALA A 409 -13.56 -9.71 -17.21
N HIS A 410 -12.32 -10.15 -17.30
CA HIS A 410 -11.96 -11.53 -17.66
C HIS A 410 -12.23 -12.46 -16.47
N VAL A 411 -11.78 -12.09 -15.27
CA VAL A 411 -12.01 -12.88 -14.04
C VAL A 411 -13.51 -13.07 -13.75
N GLY A 412 -14.33 -12.03 -13.94
CA GLY A 412 -15.80 -12.10 -13.82
C GLY A 412 -16.44 -12.99 -14.87
N THR A 413 -15.87 -13.05 -16.08
CA THR A 413 -16.29 -13.99 -17.13
C THR A 413 -16.02 -15.43 -16.72
N VAL A 414 -14.81 -15.74 -16.24
CA VAL A 414 -14.42 -17.11 -15.83
C VAL A 414 -15.26 -17.57 -14.63
N ALA A 415 -15.34 -16.74 -13.59
CA ALA A 415 -16.08 -17.05 -12.37
C ALA A 415 -17.56 -17.32 -12.66
N THR A 416 -18.18 -16.52 -13.53
CA THR A 416 -19.60 -16.70 -13.85
C THR A 416 -19.85 -17.94 -14.70
N LEU A 417 -19.08 -18.15 -15.78
CA LEU A 417 -19.23 -19.35 -16.62
C LEU A 417 -18.95 -20.65 -15.85
N GLY A 418 -17.99 -20.64 -14.92
CA GLY A 418 -17.63 -21.81 -14.12
C GLY A 418 -18.59 -22.10 -12.97
N LEU A 419 -19.10 -21.07 -12.29
CA LEU A 419 -19.96 -21.23 -11.11
C LEU A 419 -21.45 -21.29 -11.45
N SER A 420 -21.90 -20.72 -12.57
CA SER A 420 -23.34 -20.68 -12.91
C SER A 420 -23.95 -22.07 -12.98
N GLY A 421 -23.25 -23.07 -13.53
CA GLY A 421 -23.75 -24.46 -13.59
C GLY A 421 -24.07 -25.03 -12.20
N PHE A 422 -23.12 -24.96 -11.26
CA PHE A 422 -23.31 -25.43 -9.89
C PHE A 422 -24.36 -24.62 -9.11
N ILE A 423 -24.44 -23.32 -9.36
CA ILE A 423 -25.42 -22.43 -8.73
C ILE A 423 -26.85 -22.77 -9.22
N ILE A 424 -27.03 -23.00 -10.52
CA ILE A 424 -28.32 -23.36 -11.12
C ILE A 424 -28.81 -24.72 -10.61
N ASP A 425 -27.93 -25.72 -10.55
CA ASP A 425 -28.24 -27.08 -10.06
C ASP A 425 -28.65 -27.10 -8.57
N GLY A 426 -27.97 -26.29 -7.74
CA GLY A 426 -28.24 -26.24 -6.29
C GLY A 426 -29.32 -25.26 -5.82
N LEU A 427 -29.57 -24.16 -6.55
CA LEU A 427 -30.39 -23.02 -6.09
C LEU A 427 -31.40 -22.49 -7.13
N GLY A 428 -31.57 -23.16 -8.27
CA GLY A 428 -32.51 -22.75 -9.33
C GLY A 428 -31.92 -21.77 -10.33
N TRP A 429 -32.52 -21.69 -11.52
CA TRP A 429 -32.00 -20.95 -12.67
C TRP A 429 -31.95 -19.43 -12.45
N GLU A 430 -32.79 -18.91 -11.56
CA GLU A 430 -32.90 -17.52 -11.17
C GLU A 430 -31.76 -17.05 -10.25
N SER A 431 -31.11 -17.97 -9.54
CA SER A 431 -30.14 -17.63 -8.49
C SER A 431 -28.84 -16.94 -8.93
N PRO A 432 -28.23 -17.19 -10.12
CA PRO A 432 -27.06 -16.44 -10.58
C PRO A 432 -27.36 -14.94 -10.76
N PHE A 433 -28.59 -14.59 -11.15
CA PHE A 433 -29.02 -13.21 -11.35
C PHE A 433 -29.14 -12.46 -10.02
N TYR A 434 -29.71 -13.10 -8.99
CA TYR A 434 -29.77 -12.52 -7.65
C TYR A 434 -28.38 -12.37 -7.02
N ILE A 435 -27.49 -13.36 -7.17
CA ILE A 435 -26.14 -13.32 -6.61
C ILE A 435 -25.29 -12.21 -7.26
N CYS A 436 -25.20 -12.18 -8.59
CA CYS A 436 -24.40 -11.15 -9.30
C CYS A 436 -25.04 -9.75 -9.22
N GLY A 437 -26.38 -9.67 -9.22
CA GLY A 437 -27.11 -8.43 -8.95
C GLY A 437 -26.83 -7.88 -7.55
N GLY A 438 -26.93 -8.73 -6.51
CA GLY A 438 -26.62 -8.38 -5.13
C GLY A 438 -25.17 -7.91 -4.93
N LEU A 439 -24.20 -8.61 -5.52
CA LEU A 439 -22.79 -8.19 -5.55
C LEU A 439 -22.61 -6.81 -6.20
N THR A 440 -23.33 -6.54 -7.29
CA THR A 440 -23.30 -5.23 -7.98
C THR A 440 -23.86 -4.11 -7.09
N VAL A 441 -24.93 -4.38 -6.32
CA VAL A 441 -25.51 -3.41 -5.38
C VAL A 441 -24.57 -3.13 -4.20
N VAL A 442 -23.94 -4.16 -3.62
CA VAL A 442 -22.94 -3.99 -2.55
C VAL A 442 -21.73 -3.19 -3.05
N TRP A 443 -21.23 -3.52 -4.25
CA TRP A 443 -20.16 -2.76 -4.90
C TRP A 443 -20.54 -1.28 -5.11
N PHE A 444 -21.76 -0.99 -5.55
CA PHE A 444 -22.23 0.39 -5.77
C PHE A 444 -22.18 1.22 -4.47
N PHE A 445 -22.64 0.67 -3.34
CA PHE A 445 -22.55 1.37 -2.05
C PHE A 445 -21.10 1.57 -1.58
N MET A 446 -20.20 0.61 -1.85
CA MET A 446 -18.77 0.78 -1.57
C MET A 446 -18.14 1.87 -2.45
N TRP A 447 -18.45 1.89 -3.75
CA TRP A 447 -17.97 2.92 -4.68
C TRP A 447 -18.38 4.32 -4.24
N MET A 448 -19.66 4.51 -3.87
CA MET A 448 -20.20 5.79 -3.39
C MET A 448 -19.61 6.27 -2.04
N TYR A 449 -18.94 5.39 -1.29
CA TYR A 449 -18.35 5.71 0.02
C TYR A 449 -16.82 5.86 0.01
N PHE A 450 -16.14 5.21 -0.96
CA PHE A 450 -14.67 5.15 -1.03
C PHE A 450 -14.05 5.82 -2.26
N VAL A 451 -14.85 6.32 -3.23
CA VAL A 451 -14.32 6.94 -4.46
C VAL A 451 -14.88 8.35 -4.63
N SER A 452 -14.02 9.29 -5.04
CA SER A 452 -14.40 10.69 -5.35
C SER A 452 -14.00 11.06 -6.78
N GLY A 453 -14.64 12.07 -7.36
CA GLY A 453 -14.46 12.44 -8.77
C GLY A 453 -13.07 12.98 -9.12
N GLU A 454 -12.37 13.54 -8.13
CA GLU A 454 -10.98 14.01 -8.22
C GLU A 454 -10.25 13.71 -6.90
N PRO A 455 -8.91 13.50 -6.93
CA PRO A 455 -8.09 13.39 -5.71
C PRO A 455 -8.19 14.63 -4.80
N SER A 456 -8.45 15.80 -5.40
CA SER A 456 -8.64 17.09 -4.69
C SER A 456 -9.81 17.06 -3.69
N ASP A 457 -10.89 16.37 -4.06
CA ASP A 457 -12.17 16.35 -3.33
C ASP A 457 -12.27 15.19 -2.33
N HIS A 458 -11.29 14.27 -2.32
CA HIS A 458 -11.40 13.03 -1.56
C HIS A 458 -11.18 13.26 -0.05
N PRO A 459 -12.16 12.96 0.82
CA PRO A 459 -12.14 13.37 2.23
C PRO A 459 -11.18 12.58 3.12
N ARG A 460 -10.47 11.57 2.58
CA ARG A 460 -9.55 10.69 3.32
C ARG A 460 -8.24 10.40 2.56
N ILE A 461 -7.84 11.27 1.63
CA ILE A 461 -6.54 11.10 0.94
C ILE A 461 -5.42 11.71 1.79
N SER A 462 -4.28 11.02 1.89
CA SER A 462 -3.08 11.63 2.48
C SER A 462 -2.60 12.77 1.58
N GLU A 463 -2.25 13.92 2.16
CA GLU A 463 -1.68 15.05 1.41
C GLU A 463 -0.36 14.68 0.70
N GLU A 464 0.38 13.67 1.19
CA GLU A 464 1.55 13.14 0.49
C GLU A 464 1.16 12.43 -0.82
N GLU A 465 0.14 11.56 -0.79
CA GLU A 465 -0.36 10.86 -1.98
C GLU A 465 -1.03 11.84 -2.97
N LYS A 466 -1.82 12.79 -2.46
CA LYS A 466 -2.46 13.85 -3.24
C LYS A 466 -1.44 14.73 -3.95
N THR A 467 -0.38 15.15 -3.25
CA THR A 467 0.73 15.91 -3.86
C THR A 467 1.43 15.09 -4.94
N TYR A 468 1.77 13.82 -4.64
CA TYR A 468 2.42 12.92 -5.60
C TYR A 468 1.60 12.73 -6.89
N ILE A 469 0.28 12.51 -6.80
CA ILE A 469 -0.59 12.39 -7.98
C ILE A 469 -0.65 13.71 -8.74
N VAL A 470 -0.87 14.84 -8.06
CA VAL A 470 -1.03 16.16 -8.70
C VAL A 470 0.25 16.67 -9.36
N GLU A 471 1.43 16.34 -8.83
CA GLU A 471 2.72 16.65 -9.48
C GLU A 471 2.95 15.74 -10.69
N SER A 472 2.78 14.42 -10.53
CA SER A 472 2.98 13.43 -11.60
C SER A 472 2.09 13.66 -12.84
N LEU A 473 0.89 14.24 -12.66
CA LEU A 473 -0.02 14.57 -13.76
C LEU A 473 0.30 15.91 -14.44
N LYS A 474 1.05 16.81 -13.79
CA LYS A 474 1.47 18.09 -14.39
C LYS A 474 2.64 17.92 -15.35
N GLU A 475 3.56 17.00 -15.07
CA GLU A 475 4.68 16.69 -15.98
C GLU A 475 4.17 16.18 -17.33
N GLU A 476 3.13 15.32 -17.33
CA GLU A 476 2.52 14.77 -18.55
C GLU A 476 1.86 15.84 -19.44
N GLN A 477 1.39 16.97 -18.88
CA GLN A 477 0.78 18.05 -19.65
C GLN A 477 1.79 18.91 -20.45
N HIS A 478 3.10 18.67 -20.31
CA HIS A 478 4.13 19.46 -21.02
C HIS A 478 4.56 18.87 -22.37
N ASP A 479 4.29 17.59 -22.64
CA ASP A 479 4.55 16.95 -23.94
C ASP A 479 3.34 17.12 -24.88
N ASP A 480 3.55 17.76 -26.05
CA ASP A 480 2.47 18.08 -27.02
C ASP A 480 1.99 16.88 -27.87
N TYR A 481 1.65 15.77 -27.21
CA TYR A 481 1.09 14.59 -27.88
C TYR A 481 -0.42 14.73 -28.09
N LYS A 482 -0.83 15.16 -29.29
CA LYS A 482 -2.24 15.21 -29.70
C LYS A 482 -2.72 13.82 -30.18
N PRO A 483 -3.66 13.15 -29.48
CA PRO A 483 -4.08 11.80 -29.85
C PRO A 483 -4.95 11.80 -31.12
N ASN A 484 -4.36 11.35 -32.24
CA ASN A 484 -5.08 11.17 -33.50
C ASN A 484 -6.04 9.98 -33.45
N GLY A 485 -7.26 10.19 -32.91
CA GLY A 485 -8.28 9.15 -32.76
C GLY A 485 -8.62 8.40 -34.07
N VAL A 486 -8.53 9.07 -35.22
CA VAL A 486 -8.69 8.44 -36.55
C VAL A 486 -7.61 7.39 -36.81
N LEU A 487 -6.35 7.67 -36.47
CA LEU A 487 -5.22 6.75 -36.66
C LEU A 487 -5.38 5.50 -35.78
N ASN A 488 -5.91 5.67 -34.56
CA ASN A 488 -6.18 4.59 -33.62
C ASN A 488 -7.39 3.73 -34.02
N ALA A 489 -8.33 4.26 -34.80
CA ALA A 489 -9.49 3.53 -35.30
C ALA A 489 -9.18 2.64 -36.52
N MET A 490 -8.23 3.05 -37.37
CA MET A 490 -7.90 2.36 -38.63
C MET A 490 -7.59 0.85 -38.49
N PRO A 491 -6.80 0.36 -37.51
CA PRO A 491 -6.50 -1.07 -37.38
C PRO A 491 -7.77 -1.91 -37.21
N TYR A 492 -8.74 -1.43 -36.44
CA TYR A 492 -10.01 -2.14 -36.19
C TYR A 492 -10.91 -2.17 -37.43
N LEU A 493 -10.94 -1.07 -38.20
CA LEU A 493 -11.67 -1.02 -39.47
C LEU A 493 -11.08 -1.97 -40.52
N ILE A 494 -9.74 -2.00 -40.63
CA ILE A 494 -9.00 -2.93 -41.49
C ILE A 494 -9.27 -4.39 -41.07
N LEU A 495 -9.19 -4.68 -39.77
CA LEU A 495 -9.47 -5.99 -39.19
C LEU A 495 -10.89 -6.47 -39.49
N PHE A 496 -11.89 -5.59 -39.39
CA PHE A 496 -13.29 -5.90 -39.71
C PHE A 496 -13.48 -6.21 -41.21
N VAL A 497 -13.02 -5.33 -42.09
CA VAL A 497 -13.24 -5.48 -43.55
C VAL A 497 -12.52 -6.72 -44.07
N LEU A 498 -11.23 -6.90 -43.74
CA LEU A 498 -10.47 -8.05 -44.20
C LEU A 498 -10.90 -9.34 -43.49
N GLY A 499 -11.34 -9.29 -42.24
CA GLY A 499 -11.78 -10.47 -41.48
C GLY A 499 -13.00 -11.13 -42.11
N ASN A 500 -13.98 -10.33 -42.55
CA ASN A 500 -15.13 -10.81 -43.30
C ASN A 500 -14.73 -11.38 -44.67
N LEU A 501 -13.86 -10.68 -45.42
CA LEU A 501 -13.40 -11.13 -46.74
C LEU A 501 -12.61 -12.44 -46.68
N ILE A 502 -11.69 -12.59 -45.71
CA ILE A 502 -10.90 -13.81 -45.52
C ILE A 502 -11.78 -14.97 -45.04
N SER A 503 -12.77 -14.71 -44.18
CA SER A 503 -13.73 -15.72 -43.73
C SER A 503 -14.59 -16.23 -44.89
N TYR A 504 -15.16 -15.32 -45.71
CA TYR A 504 -15.89 -15.68 -46.93
C TYR A 504 -15.04 -16.49 -47.91
N ALA A 505 -13.79 -16.06 -48.17
CA ALA A 505 -12.86 -16.79 -49.02
C ALA A 505 -12.53 -18.20 -48.46
N SER A 506 -12.41 -18.33 -47.13
CA SER A 506 -12.18 -19.62 -46.47
C SER A 506 -13.37 -20.56 -46.61
N ASP A 507 -14.59 -20.05 -46.52
CA ASP A 507 -15.81 -20.82 -46.76
C ASP A 507 -15.94 -21.24 -48.24
N GLU A 508 -15.61 -20.36 -49.18
CA GLU A 508 -15.58 -20.69 -50.61
C GLU A 508 -14.52 -21.75 -50.97
N ILE A 509 -13.36 -21.75 -50.30
CA ILE A 509 -12.33 -22.80 -50.44
C ILE A 509 -12.86 -24.13 -49.90
N ARG A 510 -13.57 -24.13 -48.77
CA ARG A 510 -14.19 -25.33 -48.17
C ARG A 510 -15.32 -25.90 -49.05
N LYS A 511 -16.21 -25.06 -49.59
CA LYS A 511 -17.29 -25.46 -50.51
C LYS A 511 -16.79 -26.11 -51.81
N LYS A 512 -15.58 -25.77 -52.23
CA LYS A 512 -14.94 -26.31 -53.45
C LYS A 512 -14.05 -27.53 -53.18
N GLU A 513 -14.07 -28.03 -51.94
CA GLU A 513 -13.31 -29.21 -51.47
C GLU A 513 -11.79 -29.13 -51.72
N LEU A 514 -11.26 -27.92 -51.95
CA LEU A 514 -9.85 -27.67 -52.29
C LEU A 514 -8.88 -27.95 -51.13
N LEU A 515 -9.36 -27.83 -49.89
CA LEU A 515 -8.63 -28.11 -48.66
C LEU A 515 -9.59 -28.66 -47.59
N THR A 516 -9.13 -29.63 -46.79
CA THR A 516 -9.86 -30.07 -45.60
C THR A 516 -9.91 -28.98 -44.54
N THR A 517 -10.91 -29.01 -43.65
CA THR A 517 -11.06 -28.05 -42.53
C THR A 517 -9.77 -27.89 -41.75
N THR A 518 -9.21 -28.99 -41.23
CA THR A 518 -7.96 -29.00 -40.46
C THR A 518 -6.79 -28.35 -41.21
N THR A 519 -6.64 -28.62 -42.52
CA THR A 519 -5.58 -28.04 -43.33
C THR A 519 -5.78 -26.53 -43.52
N LEU A 520 -7.01 -26.10 -43.82
CA LEU A 520 -7.38 -24.71 -44.00
C LEU A 520 -7.18 -23.88 -42.71
N ARG A 521 -7.62 -24.39 -41.55
CA ARG A 521 -7.40 -23.73 -40.25
C ARG A 521 -5.91 -23.59 -39.93
N LYS A 522 -5.11 -24.64 -40.17
CA LYS A 522 -3.64 -24.61 -39.98
C LYS A 522 -2.96 -23.58 -40.88
N VAL A 523 -3.21 -23.64 -42.19
CA VAL A 523 -2.62 -22.72 -43.18
C VAL A 523 -2.98 -21.26 -42.85
N SER A 524 -4.25 -20.99 -42.52
CA SER A 524 -4.67 -19.65 -42.10
C SER A 524 -3.92 -19.19 -40.85
N ASN A 525 -3.81 -20.02 -39.80
CA ASN A 525 -3.11 -19.65 -38.57
C ASN A 525 -1.61 -19.37 -38.79
N THR A 526 -0.93 -20.20 -39.58
CA THR A 526 0.48 -20.00 -39.89
C THR A 526 0.72 -18.73 -40.70
N LEU A 527 -0.15 -18.40 -41.68
CA LEU A 527 -0.05 -17.17 -42.46
C LEU A 527 -0.26 -15.91 -41.60
N VAL A 528 -1.25 -15.91 -40.70
CA VAL A 528 -1.53 -14.82 -39.75
C VAL A 528 -0.30 -14.48 -38.92
N HIS A 529 0.27 -15.48 -38.23
CA HIS A 529 1.39 -15.25 -37.32
C HIS A 529 2.71 -14.95 -38.05
N LEU A 530 2.98 -15.61 -39.18
CA LEU A 530 4.18 -15.36 -39.98
C LEU A 530 4.17 -13.96 -40.60
N GLY A 531 3.05 -13.52 -41.18
CA GLY A 531 2.90 -12.17 -41.74
C GLY A 531 3.06 -11.09 -40.67
N THR A 532 2.46 -11.30 -39.49
CA THR A 532 2.59 -10.39 -38.33
C THR A 532 4.05 -10.31 -37.86
N ALA A 533 4.75 -11.46 -37.75
CA ALA A 533 6.15 -11.51 -37.32
C ALA A 533 7.09 -10.78 -38.30
N ILE A 534 6.89 -10.93 -39.61
CA ILE A 534 7.66 -10.20 -40.63
C ILE A 534 7.46 -8.68 -40.49
N CYS A 535 6.23 -8.22 -40.24
CA CYS A 535 5.95 -6.80 -40.03
C CYS A 535 6.66 -6.25 -38.78
N PHE A 536 6.70 -7.02 -37.68
CA PHE A 536 7.39 -6.62 -36.45
C PHE A 536 8.92 -6.52 -36.63
N VAL A 537 9.54 -7.37 -37.46
CA VAL A 537 10.96 -7.20 -37.83
C VAL A 537 11.16 -5.85 -38.53
N VAL A 538 10.36 -5.55 -39.56
CA VAL A 538 10.48 -4.29 -40.32
C VAL A 538 10.27 -3.07 -39.42
N MET A 539 9.26 -3.09 -38.54
CA MET A 539 9.01 -2.02 -37.57
C MET A 539 10.20 -1.80 -36.63
N GLY A 540 10.82 -2.87 -36.11
CA GLY A 540 11.99 -2.78 -35.22
C GLY A 540 13.24 -2.15 -35.87
N TYR A 541 13.38 -2.23 -37.19
CA TYR A 541 14.49 -1.62 -37.94
C TYR A 541 14.10 -0.32 -38.68
N SER A 542 12.90 0.22 -38.47
CA SER A 542 12.42 1.45 -39.12
C SER A 542 13.00 2.76 -38.55
N GLU A 543 13.55 2.71 -37.33
CA GLU A 543 14.14 3.85 -36.60
C GLU A 543 13.27 5.12 -36.65
N CYS A 544 13.79 6.23 -37.19
CA CYS A 544 13.07 7.51 -37.24
C CYS A 544 11.97 7.60 -38.32
N ASN A 545 11.80 6.57 -39.17
CA ASN A 545 10.81 6.60 -40.25
C ASN A 545 9.41 6.19 -39.76
N TYR A 546 8.76 7.09 -39.03
CA TYR A 546 7.41 6.90 -38.48
C TYR A 546 6.36 6.50 -39.53
N THR A 547 6.48 6.99 -40.77
CA THR A 547 5.59 6.61 -41.88
C THR A 547 5.69 5.11 -42.19
N LEU A 548 6.91 4.56 -42.19
CA LEU A 548 7.14 3.14 -42.44
C LEU A 548 6.62 2.29 -41.27
N VAL A 549 6.84 2.73 -40.02
CA VAL A 549 6.27 2.08 -38.82
C VAL A 549 4.74 2.02 -38.89
N ILE A 550 4.07 3.13 -39.24
CA ILE A 550 2.60 3.20 -39.34
C ILE A 550 2.07 2.30 -40.45
N ILE A 551 2.72 2.27 -41.62
CA ILE A 551 2.34 1.40 -42.74
C ILE A 551 2.43 -0.08 -42.31
N PHE A 552 3.55 -0.51 -41.73
CA PHE A 552 3.71 -1.91 -41.31
C PHE A 552 2.88 -2.28 -40.07
N PHE A 553 2.51 -1.32 -39.22
CA PHE A 553 1.52 -1.52 -38.16
C PHE A 553 0.11 -1.83 -38.74
N PHE A 554 -0.31 -1.10 -39.78
CA PHE A 554 -1.57 -1.41 -40.48
C PHE A 554 -1.52 -2.73 -41.24
N ILE A 555 -0.37 -3.09 -41.85
CA ILE A 555 -0.20 -4.41 -42.49
C ILE A 555 -0.22 -5.54 -41.45
N ALA A 556 0.38 -5.35 -40.26
CA ALA A 556 0.28 -6.31 -39.17
C ALA A 556 -1.18 -6.50 -38.68
N GLY A 557 -1.94 -5.41 -38.56
CA GLY A 557 -3.39 -5.47 -38.29
C GLY A 557 -4.18 -6.19 -39.38
N ALA A 558 -3.82 -5.99 -40.65
CA ALA A 558 -4.38 -6.73 -41.78
C ALA A 558 -4.05 -8.23 -41.73
N CYS A 559 -2.82 -8.61 -41.37
CA CYS A 559 -2.43 -10.01 -41.20
C CYS A 559 -3.22 -10.70 -40.07
N GLN A 560 -3.55 -10.01 -38.98
CA GLN A 560 -4.39 -10.57 -37.91
C GLN A 560 -5.83 -10.89 -38.35
N ALA A 561 -6.33 -10.31 -39.45
CA ALA A 561 -7.69 -10.55 -39.91
C ALA A 561 -8.00 -12.01 -40.28
N GLY A 562 -6.98 -12.82 -40.59
CA GLY A 562 -7.15 -14.27 -40.80
C GLY A 562 -7.52 -15.06 -39.53
N MET A 563 -7.37 -14.49 -38.33
CA MET A 563 -7.72 -15.12 -37.06
C MET A 563 -9.17 -15.62 -37.02
N TYR A 564 -10.10 -14.89 -37.64
CA TYR A 564 -11.51 -15.28 -37.72
C TYR A 564 -11.72 -16.59 -38.49
N SER A 565 -10.86 -16.90 -39.47
CA SER A 565 -10.93 -18.16 -40.22
C SER A 565 -9.99 -19.26 -39.72
N SER A 566 -9.07 -18.96 -38.79
CA SER A 566 -8.21 -19.94 -38.11
C SER A 566 -8.82 -20.46 -36.79
N PHE A 567 -8.20 -20.20 -35.64
CA PHE A 567 -8.53 -20.85 -34.37
C PHE A 567 -9.88 -20.43 -33.78
N LEU A 568 -10.40 -19.25 -34.13
CA LEU A 568 -11.59 -18.70 -33.47
C LEU A 568 -12.83 -19.57 -33.71
N VAL A 569 -13.06 -19.96 -34.96
CA VAL A 569 -14.16 -20.87 -35.36
C VAL A 569 -13.81 -22.34 -35.09
N ASN A 570 -12.53 -22.68 -34.91
CA ASN A 570 -12.07 -24.06 -34.67
C ASN A 570 -12.70 -24.71 -33.41
N ASN A 571 -13.19 -23.92 -32.44
CA ASN A 571 -13.98 -24.43 -31.31
C ASN A 571 -15.33 -25.03 -31.74
N LEU A 572 -15.97 -24.45 -32.77
CA LEU A 572 -17.22 -24.93 -33.35
C LEU A 572 -17.00 -26.17 -34.22
N ASP A 573 -15.86 -26.25 -34.92
CA ASP A 573 -15.48 -27.41 -35.73
C ASP A 573 -15.17 -28.66 -34.87
N ILE A 574 -14.60 -28.47 -33.66
CA ILE A 574 -14.20 -29.55 -32.74
C ILE A 574 -15.42 -30.14 -32.00
N ALA A 575 -16.25 -29.28 -31.39
CA ALA A 575 -17.40 -29.73 -30.59
C ALA A 575 -18.49 -28.65 -30.51
N SER A 576 -19.38 -28.62 -31.48
CA SER A 576 -20.51 -27.68 -31.58
C SER A 576 -21.34 -27.58 -30.30
N ASN A 577 -21.61 -28.70 -29.63
CA ASN A 577 -22.51 -28.76 -28.48
C ASN A 577 -21.89 -28.16 -27.21
N PHE A 578 -20.55 -28.15 -27.12
CA PHE A 578 -19.79 -27.61 -25.99
C PHE A 578 -19.00 -26.35 -26.36
N ALA A 579 -19.20 -25.80 -27.57
CA ALA A 579 -18.40 -24.72 -28.12
C ALA A 579 -18.38 -23.46 -27.24
N GLY A 580 -19.49 -23.13 -26.57
CA GLY A 580 -19.54 -22.01 -25.62
C GLY A 580 -18.61 -22.21 -24.41
N THR A 581 -18.58 -23.42 -23.85
CA THR A 581 -17.71 -23.80 -22.73
C THR A 581 -16.24 -23.86 -23.17
N MET A 582 -15.95 -24.45 -24.34
CA MET A 582 -14.63 -24.44 -24.95
C MET A 582 -14.11 -23.02 -25.20
N PHE A 583 -14.94 -22.15 -25.77
CA PHE A 583 -14.60 -20.76 -26.02
C PHE A 583 -14.36 -20.00 -24.71
N GLY A 584 -15.17 -20.26 -23.67
CA GLY A 584 -14.94 -19.73 -22.32
C GLY A 584 -13.55 -20.09 -21.77
N ILE A 585 -13.18 -21.38 -21.80
CA ILE A 585 -11.88 -21.87 -21.30
C ILE A 585 -10.71 -21.32 -22.12
N THR A 586 -10.79 -21.40 -23.46
CA THR A 586 -9.71 -20.96 -24.35
C THR A 586 -9.53 -19.44 -24.32
N ASN A 587 -10.61 -18.66 -24.31
CA ASN A 587 -10.55 -17.21 -24.12
C ASN A 587 -9.98 -16.83 -22.74
N SER A 588 -10.30 -17.58 -21.68
CA SER A 588 -9.73 -17.35 -20.35
C SER A 588 -8.20 -17.46 -20.38
N LEU A 589 -7.66 -18.56 -20.94
CA LEU A 589 -6.22 -18.76 -21.09
C LEU A 589 -5.57 -17.72 -22.01
N ALA A 590 -6.25 -17.34 -23.10
CA ALA A 590 -5.78 -16.32 -24.04
C ALA A 590 -5.67 -14.91 -23.44
N THR A 591 -6.27 -14.64 -22.27
CA THR A 591 -6.15 -13.32 -21.61
C THR A 591 -4.91 -13.19 -20.72
N ILE A 592 -4.28 -14.28 -20.30
CA ILE A 592 -3.08 -14.26 -19.44
C ILE A 592 -1.92 -13.48 -20.10
N PRO A 593 -1.60 -13.66 -21.41
CA PRO A 593 -0.62 -12.82 -22.11
C PRO A 593 -0.92 -11.32 -22.06
N GLY A 594 -2.20 -10.92 -21.97
CA GLY A 594 -2.60 -9.52 -21.86
C GLY A 594 -2.20 -8.85 -20.54
N TRP A 595 -1.96 -9.62 -19.48
CA TRP A 595 -1.44 -9.12 -18.20
C TRP A 595 0.09 -9.11 -18.20
N VAL A 596 0.70 -10.14 -18.80
CA VAL A 596 2.16 -10.33 -18.83
C VAL A 596 2.85 -9.37 -19.80
N ALA A 597 2.25 -9.09 -20.96
CA ALA A 597 2.88 -8.25 -21.99
C ALA A 597 3.16 -6.81 -21.53
N PRO A 598 2.24 -6.08 -20.84
CA PRO A 598 2.56 -4.77 -20.28
C PRO A 598 3.69 -4.79 -19.25
N LEU A 599 3.77 -5.82 -18.40
CA LEU A 599 4.82 -5.97 -17.39
C LEU A 599 6.19 -6.23 -18.03
N VAL A 600 6.26 -7.13 -19.01
CA VAL A 600 7.50 -7.43 -19.75
C VAL A 600 7.96 -6.22 -20.57
N THR A 601 7.05 -5.57 -21.29
CA THR A 601 7.36 -4.34 -22.06
C THR A 601 7.83 -3.22 -21.14
N GLY A 602 7.17 -3.01 -19.99
CA GLY A 602 7.59 -2.05 -18.98
C GLY A 602 9.00 -2.32 -18.46
N ALA A 603 9.30 -3.57 -18.11
CA ALA A 603 10.63 -3.99 -17.64
C ALA A 603 11.73 -3.76 -18.71
N VAL A 604 11.49 -4.12 -19.97
CA VAL A 604 12.44 -3.89 -21.08
C VAL A 604 12.69 -2.39 -21.34
N LEU A 605 11.68 -1.55 -21.13
CA LEU A 605 11.76 -0.11 -21.34
C LEU A 605 12.25 0.70 -20.13
N GLN A 606 12.57 0.07 -18.98
CA GLN A 606 13.07 0.79 -17.78
C GLN A 606 14.34 1.60 -18.03
N GLY A 607 14.20 2.93 -18.12
CA GLY A 607 15.24 3.89 -18.44
C GLY A 607 14.75 4.89 -19.49
N GLN A 608 15.67 5.44 -20.30
CA GLN A 608 15.27 6.18 -21.51
C GLN A 608 14.83 5.20 -22.62
N PRO A 609 13.71 5.47 -23.33
CA PRO A 609 13.17 4.59 -24.37
C PRO A 609 13.96 4.70 -25.68
N THR A 610 15.03 3.91 -25.81
CA THR A 610 15.86 3.84 -27.03
C THR A 610 15.33 2.80 -28.03
N PHE A 611 15.66 2.97 -29.32
CA PHE A 611 15.28 2.04 -30.39
C PHE A 611 15.74 0.59 -30.11
N GLU A 612 16.91 0.40 -29.52
CA GLU A 612 17.42 -0.93 -29.16
C GLU A 612 16.55 -1.66 -28.13
N ARG A 613 15.96 -0.95 -27.17
CA ARG A 613 15.03 -1.54 -26.19
C ARG A 613 13.71 -1.94 -26.85
N TRP A 614 13.21 -1.13 -27.79
CA TRP A 614 12.04 -1.48 -28.59
C TRP A 614 12.30 -2.70 -29.50
N ARG A 615 13.50 -2.84 -30.09
CA ARG A 615 13.90 -4.05 -30.83
C ARG A 615 13.83 -5.31 -29.96
N ILE A 616 14.28 -5.25 -28.71
CA ILE A 616 14.17 -6.39 -27.77
C ILE A 616 12.71 -6.77 -27.54
N ALA A 617 11.81 -5.79 -27.32
CA ALA A 617 10.38 -6.05 -27.17
C ALA A 617 9.74 -6.70 -28.41
N PHE A 618 10.07 -6.22 -29.62
CA PHE A 618 9.61 -6.83 -30.87
C PHE A 618 10.14 -8.27 -31.05
N TRP A 619 11.42 -8.54 -30.73
CA TRP A 619 11.98 -9.90 -30.83
C TRP A 619 11.32 -10.89 -29.88
N ILE A 620 10.94 -10.48 -28.67
CA ILE A 620 10.15 -11.31 -27.73
C ILE A 620 8.78 -11.65 -28.35
N ALA A 621 8.09 -10.67 -28.93
CA ALA A 621 6.81 -10.88 -29.58
C ALA A 621 6.92 -11.79 -30.83
N ILE A 622 7.96 -11.63 -31.65
CA ILE A 622 8.26 -12.48 -32.81
C ILE A 622 8.48 -13.94 -32.39
N ALA A 623 9.25 -14.18 -31.33
CA ALA A 623 9.48 -15.53 -30.81
C ALA A 623 8.18 -16.22 -30.37
N LEU A 624 7.30 -15.49 -29.68
CA LEU A 624 5.99 -16.00 -29.26
C LEU A 624 5.04 -16.28 -30.44
N LEU A 625 5.03 -15.41 -31.45
CA LEU A 625 4.24 -15.61 -32.68
C LEU A 625 4.70 -16.84 -33.47
N LEU A 626 6.01 -17.02 -33.64
CA LEU A 626 6.57 -18.18 -34.32
C LEU A 626 6.35 -19.48 -33.52
N PHE A 627 6.49 -19.45 -32.20
CA PHE A 627 6.17 -20.59 -31.35
C PHE A 627 4.69 -21.01 -31.49
N ASN A 628 3.75 -20.06 -31.45
CA ASN A 628 2.32 -20.35 -31.67
C ASN A 628 2.08 -20.95 -33.06
N ALA A 629 2.64 -20.35 -34.10
CA ALA A 629 2.50 -20.82 -35.48
C ALA A 629 2.95 -22.29 -35.65
N ILE A 630 4.10 -22.65 -35.07
CA ILE A 630 4.65 -24.01 -35.11
C ILE A 630 3.81 -24.96 -34.26
N PHE A 631 3.43 -24.56 -33.04
CA PHE A 631 2.62 -25.39 -32.14
C PHE A 631 1.25 -25.72 -32.74
N TYR A 632 0.56 -24.73 -33.32
CA TYR A 632 -0.74 -24.94 -33.96
C TYR A 632 -0.63 -25.79 -35.24
N LEU A 633 0.44 -25.61 -36.03
CA LEU A 633 0.70 -26.41 -37.23
C LEU A 633 0.92 -27.90 -36.88
N LEU A 634 1.62 -28.18 -35.79
CA LEU A 634 1.82 -29.55 -35.29
C LEU A 634 0.52 -30.11 -34.69
N PHE A 635 -0.01 -29.49 -33.64
CA PHE A 635 -1.02 -30.10 -32.75
C PHE A 635 -2.48 -29.73 -33.04
N GLY A 636 -2.77 -28.75 -33.90
CA GLY A 636 -4.16 -28.37 -34.21
C GLY A 636 -4.94 -29.48 -34.94
N THR A 637 -6.26 -29.55 -34.69
CA THR A 637 -7.22 -30.32 -35.49
C THR A 637 -8.56 -29.58 -35.56
N ALA A 638 -9.34 -29.83 -36.62
CA ALA A 638 -10.70 -29.31 -36.83
C ALA A 638 -11.66 -30.44 -37.20
N GLU A 639 -11.51 -31.58 -36.52
CA GLU A 639 -12.32 -32.80 -36.65
C GLU A 639 -13.23 -32.95 -35.42
N GLU A 640 -14.48 -33.37 -35.64
CA GLU A 640 -15.46 -33.58 -34.57
C GLU A 640 -14.96 -34.62 -33.56
N GLN A 641 -14.99 -34.28 -32.27
CA GLN A 641 -14.52 -35.17 -31.23
C GLN A 641 -15.62 -36.12 -30.75
N SER A 642 -15.23 -37.34 -30.34
CA SER A 642 -16.15 -38.39 -29.89
C SER A 642 -17.06 -37.97 -28.74
N TRP A 643 -16.59 -37.07 -27.87
CA TRP A 643 -17.34 -36.53 -26.73
C TRP A 643 -18.28 -35.36 -27.08
N ASN A 644 -18.32 -34.89 -28.34
CA ASN A 644 -19.29 -33.87 -28.76
C ASN A 644 -20.74 -34.37 -28.69
N ARG A 645 -20.95 -35.69 -28.83
CA ARG A 645 -22.28 -36.31 -28.90
C ARG A 645 -22.65 -36.91 -27.54
N GLU A 646 -23.77 -36.47 -26.97
CA GLU A 646 -24.35 -37.18 -25.84
C GLU A 646 -24.87 -38.54 -26.30
N GLU A 647 -24.36 -39.63 -25.72
CA GLU A 647 -24.89 -40.97 -25.95
C GLU A 647 -26.36 -41.02 -25.53
N SER A 648 -27.28 -41.19 -26.48
CA SER A 648 -28.70 -41.12 -26.17
C SER A 648 -29.12 -42.25 -25.23
N LYS A 649 -30.18 -42.02 -24.45
CA LYS A 649 -30.78 -43.08 -23.62
C LYS A 649 -31.24 -44.27 -24.47
N VAL A 650 -31.62 -44.03 -25.73
CA VAL A 650 -32.01 -45.07 -26.69
C VAL A 650 -30.82 -45.94 -27.07
N ASP A 651 -29.65 -45.35 -27.35
CA ASP A 651 -28.43 -46.09 -27.66
C ASP A 651 -27.95 -46.93 -26.46
N LYS A 652 -28.01 -46.36 -25.26
CA LYS A 652 -27.68 -47.07 -24.01
C LYS A 652 -28.64 -48.23 -23.73
N GLU A 653 -29.94 -48.07 -24.01
CA GLU A 653 -30.89 -49.17 -23.95
C GLU A 653 -30.68 -50.21 -25.07
N ALA A 654 -30.34 -49.79 -26.29
CA ALA A 654 -30.08 -50.69 -27.40
C ALA A 654 -28.82 -51.54 -27.16
N GLU A 655 -27.73 -50.93 -26.72
CA GLU A 655 -26.49 -51.60 -26.33
C GLU A 655 -26.72 -52.54 -25.13
N LEU A 656 -27.52 -52.13 -24.13
CA LEU A 656 -27.90 -53.00 -23.01
C LEU A 656 -28.77 -54.19 -23.45
N ARG A 657 -29.72 -53.99 -24.37
CA ARG A 657 -30.53 -55.07 -24.97
C ARG A 657 -29.65 -56.04 -25.78
N ARG A 658 -28.68 -55.51 -26.54
CA ARG A 658 -27.73 -56.29 -27.36
C ARG A 658 -26.77 -57.12 -26.51
N ARG A 659 -26.29 -56.58 -25.39
CA ARG A 659 -25.51 -57.34 -24.40
C ARG A 659 -26.35 -58.43 -23.74
N LYS A 660 -27.62 -58.14 -23.40
CA LYS A 660 -28.54 -59.14 -22.85
C LYS A 660 -28.85 -60.27 -23.83
N SER A 661 -29.00 -60.00 -25.13
CA SER A 661 -29.20 -61.06 -26.13
C SER A 661 -27.96 -61.94 -26.29
N ILE A 662 -26.75 -61.35 -26.33
CA ILE A 662 -25.50 -62.12 -26.41
C ILE A 662 -25.30 -63.01 -25.18
N VAL A 663 -25.60 -62.51 -23.97
CA VAL A 663 -25.52 -63.33 -22.74
C VAL A 663 -26.54 -64.46 -22.75
N ALA A 664 -27.77 -64.21 -23.21
CA ALA A 664 -28.78 -65.28 -23.34
C ALA A 664 -28.40 -66.33 -24.39
N GLU A 665 -27.79 -65.91 -25.51
CA GLU A 665 -27.28 -66.80 -26.56
C GLU A 665 -26.10 -67.66 -26.05
N GLU A 666 -25.20 -67.08 -25.25
CA GLU A 666 -24.17 -67.82 -24.51
C GLU A 666 -24.73 -68.78 -23.45
N GLU A 667 -25.82 -68.43 -22.76
CA GLU A 667 -26.46 -69.32 -21.78
C GLU A 667 -27.18 -70.50 -22.45
N ILE A 668 -27.85 -70.27 -23.58
CA ILE A 668 -28.47 -71.33 -24.40
C ILE A 668 -27.41 -72.30 -24.91
N LEU A 669 -26.29 -71.82 -25.46
CA LEU A 669 -25.18 -72.68 -25.89
C LEU A 669 -24.61 -73.53 -24.73
N LYS A 670 -24.53 -72.97 -23.51
CA LYS A 670 -24.11 -73.67 -22.28
C LYS A 670 -25.19 -74.58 -21.66
N GLU A 671 -26.40 -74.60 -22.21
CA GLU A 671 -27.40 -75.65 -21.97
C GLU A 671 -27.39 -76.71 -23.07
N GLU A 672 -27.23 -76.35 -24.35
CA GLU A 672 -27.09 -77.32 -25.44
C GLU A 672 -25.84 -78.21 -25.25
N GLU A 673 -24.69 -77.64 -24.90
CA GLU A 673 -23.47 -78.40 -24.52
C GLU A 673 -23.71 -79.35 -23.33
N ARG A 674 -24.70 -79.04 -22.47
CA ARG A 674 -25.04 -79.84 -21.27
C ARG A 674 -26.02 -80.97 -21.57
N PHE A 675 -26.71 -80.91 -22.70
CA PHE A 675 -27.70 -81.90 -23.13
C PHE A 675 -27.19 -82.89 -24.19
N VAL A 676 -25.94 -82.78 -24.64
CA VAL A 676 -25.30 -83.80 -25.48
C VAL A 676 -25.19 -85.13 -24.70
N PRO A 677 -25.90 -86.21 -25.09
CA PRO A 677 -25.72 -87.50 -24.47
C PRO A 677 -24.41 -88.12 -24.96
N VAL A 678 -23.56 -88.57 -24.04
CA VAL A 678 -22.41 -89.41 -24.39
C VAL A 678 -22.93 -90.76 -24.88
N MET A 679 -22.61 -91.10 -26.14
CA MET A 679 -23.06 -92.31 -26.83
C MET A 679 -21.93 -92.90 -27.68
#